data_AF-A0A8C5ELJ0-F1
#
_entry.id   AF-A0A8C5ELJ0-F1
#
_cell.length_a   1.000
_cell.length_b   1.000
_cell.length_c   1.000
_cell.angle_alpha   90.00
_cell.angle_beta   90.00
_cell.angle_gamma   90.00
#
_symmetry.space_group_name_H-M   'P 1'
#
loop_
_entity.id
_entity.type
_entity.pdbx_description
1 polymer ?
#
loop_
_entity_poly.entity_id
_entity_poly.type
_entity_poly.pdbx_seq_one_letter_code
_entity_poly.pdbx_strand_id
1 'polypeptide(L)'
;MLCWGNAKDGQLGIGMERNPVFEPRSCHMFNGRGLKEVVCGGQHTLFLLHDGSVYSCGLNSCGQLGHDKVEASPELVAGLDTQRITTISSGRAHSMAVSARGQVFAWGSGEDGQLGLGTTETAVRIPRLVKRLCDHSISQVMCGNQHCIALSRDGQLFTWGQNSSGQLGLGKGEPSKLFPQPLKSLAGIPLAQITAGGDHSFALSLSGAVFGWGKNRAGQLGLNDKQDRAVPCHIKVLRSQKVVYISCGDEHTAALTKNGGLFTFGDGSWGQLGHGSTNNELLPRRVMELMGTEVSQISCGRHHTLAFVPSSGLVYAFGCNSHGQLGTGIMGDARSPYPIKASFLTGNFHTRESKQCIVTKIISGGDHSFLLYSTDKVCEDFREINVSKSLSTINFERLNSWRLKLMYNKDSVPTDIVNQLSSTACWNASFLDQSDDIHFKTNPKIPGIDLNSVRMLFETLSKPGFSGLLEQATKSFESLLIPQLPRSPPDVEAMRIYLILSEYPALQDSKNYIRLTIPLAMAILRLDANPSKVLDNWWCFVDSNVFTRMVDMYKSIVVFLLTGGKTLVVPMFYENYFLSTLRLLEKLHKVNLKAQHVEYNHFYISDITSLVDIHEDYLKWFLSKADISDFLSVNLCAYPFILNAQAKTTMLQTDAELQMQMAVSGANLHNVFMLLTLEPQLARNPYLVLHVRRSHLVSDTLREIAVYSDVDLKKPLKVIFDGEEAVDAGGVTKEFFLLLLKELMDPVYGMFTSYKESNLLWFSDKCFVEQNWFHLIGIICGLAIYNSTVVDLHFPLVLYKKLLDVPHTLDDFKELSPTEARSLQQLLDYDGNDVEDMFLLTFAITRENYGLTEVKELIPGGESIAVDKNNRKDFVEAYLRYMFTDSVSEQYSAFSSGFLKVCGGEILLLFQPSELMAMVVGNSNYNWEEMEKNAVYKGEYTASHPTVRLFWEVFHEFPLEKKKQFLLFLTGSDRIPIHGMESLRIIIQSTTAEQHYLPVAHTCYNLLDMPRYQTKEILQRRLTQAVEQYEGFSLV
;
A
#
# COMPACT_ATOMS: atom_id res chain seq x y z
N MET A 1 28.16 35.42 -31.50
CA MET A 1 28.62 34.10 -31.00
C MET A 1 30.14 34.11 -30.95
N LEU A 2 30.75 33.47 -29.95
CA LEU A 2 32.19 33.19 -29.90
C LEU A 2 32.47 31.71 -30.18
N CYS A 3 33.62 31.41 -30.77
CA CYS A 3 34.08 30.05 -31.09
C CYS A 3 35.58 29.91 -30.88
N TRP A 4 36.04 28.74 -30.43
CA TRP A 4 37.46 28.41 -30.25
C TRP A 4 37.69 26.89 -30.26
N GLY A 5 38.95 26.48 -30.33
CA GLY A 5 39.37 25.08 -30.41
C GLY A 5 39.89 24.68 -31.79
N ASN A 6 39.72 23.40 -32.12
CA ASN A 6 40.16 22.84 -33.40
C ASN A 6 39.39 23.47 -34.57
N ALA A 7 40.12 23.97 -35.57
CA ALA A 7 39.57 24.65 -36.75
C ALA A 7 39.98 23.99 -38.08
N LYS A 8 40.74 22.88 -38.02
CA LYS A 8 41.44 22.27 -39.16
C LYS A 8 40.51 21.89 -40.32
N ASP A 9 39.31 21.41 -40.00
CA ASP A 9 38.34 20.90 -40.97
C ASP A 9 37.21 21.92 -41.21
N GLY A 10 37.32 23.15 -40.68
CA GLY A 10 36.31 24.20 -40.84
C GLY A 10 35.16 24.15 -39.81
N GLN A 11 35.25 23.31 -38.78
CA GLN A 11 34.16 23.13 -37.80
C GLN A 11 33.79 24.40 -37.01
N LEU A 12 34.68 25.39 -36.90
CA LEU A 12 34.35 26.67 -36.24
C LEU A 12 33.46 27.59 -37.08
N GLY A 13 33.32 27.33 -38.39
CA GLY A 13 32.49 28.14 -39.29
C GLY A 13 33.01 29.55 -39.55
N ILE A 14 34.31 29.80 -39.32
CA ILE A 14 35.00 31.09 -39.56
C ILE A 14 35.99 31.03 -40.74
N GLY A 15 35.87 30.01 -41.60
CA GLY A 15 36.81 29.72 -42.69
C GLY A 15 37.82 28.62 -42.33
N MET A 16 38.66 28.23 -43.30
CA MET A 16 39.72 27.23 -43.08
C MET A 16 40.89 27.87 -42.33
N GLU A 17 41.02 27.57 -41.04
CA GLU A 17 42.21 27.92 -40.26
C GLU A 17 43.06 26.67 -40.01
N ARG A 18 44.32 26.70 -40.44
CA ARG A 18 45.25 25.58 -40.23
C ARG A 18 45.68 25.40 -38.78
N ASN A 19 45.61 26.47 -37.99
CA ASN A 19 46.05 26.48 -36.60
C ASN A 19 44.85 26.43 -35.65
N PRO A 20 44.95 25.72 -34.51
CA PRO A 20 43.92 25.75 -33.50
C PRO A 20 43.76 27.16 -32.89
N VAL A 21 42.53 27.48 -32.49
CA VAL A 21 42.14 28.77 -31.93
C VAL A 21 42.15 28.68 -30.41
N PHE A 22 43.16 29.24 -29.76
CA PHE A 22 43.33 29.17 -28.30
C PHE A 22 42.59 30.26 -27.51
N GLU A 23 42.05 31.27 -28.20
CA GLU A 23 41.27 32.36 -27.62
C GLU A 23 39.92 32.50 -28.32
N PRO A 24 38.81 32.76 -27.61
CA PRO A 24 37.49 32.97 -28.19
C PRO A 24 37.49 34.02 -29.30
N ARG A 25 37.07 33.62 -30.51
CA ARG A 25 36.91 34.52 -31.66
C ARG A 25 35.45 34.75 -31.98
N SER A 26 35.12 35.96 -32.42
CA SER A 26 33.76 36.29 -32.85
C SER A 26 33.44 35.70 -34.22
N CYS A 27 32.35 34.93 -34.29
CA CYS A 27 31.74 34.49 -35.54
C CYS A 27 30.51 35.36 -35.82
N HIS A 28 30.55 36.14 -36.90
CA HIS A 28 29.53 37.12 -37.28
C HIS A 28 28.47 36.58 -38.26
N MET A 29 28.62 35.34 -38.74
CA MET A 29 27.78 34.73 -39.79
C MET A 29 26.27 34.74 -39.47
N PHE A 30 25.91 34.61 -38.19
CA PHE A 30 24.52 34.54 -37.73
C PHE A 30 24.04 35.80 -36.99
N ASN A 31 24.79 36.91 -37.07
CA ASN A 31 24.40 38.16 -36.44
C ASN A 31 23.04 38.64 -36.97
N GLY A 32 22.07 38.87 -36.08
CA GLY A 32 20.71 39.27 -36.43
C GLY A 32 19.83 38.17 -37.04
N ARG A 33 20.34 36.95 -37.27
CA ARG A 33 19.61 35.84 -37.90
C ARG A 33 18.89 34.91 -36.92
N GLY A 34 18.96 35.21 -35.63
CA GLY A 34 18.24 34.46 -34.60
C GLY A 34 18.76 33.03 -34.40
N LEU A 35 20.06 32.87 -34.13
CA LEU A 35 20.64 31.58 -33.73
C LEU A 35 20.01 31.08 -32.42
N LYS A 36 19.49 29.86 -32.45
CA LYS A 36 18.81 29.21 -31.33
C LYS A 36 19.73 28.22 -30.61
N GLU A 37 20.40 27.36 -31.36
CA GLU A 37 21.18 26.26 -30.80
C GLU A 37 22.38 25.91 -31.70
N VAL A 38 23.46 25.44 -31.07
CA VAL A 38 24.66 24.93 -31.74
C VAL A 38 24.93 23.54 -31.17
N VAL A 39 25.19 22.56 -32.03
CA VAL A 39 25.58 21.21 -31.62
C VAL A 39 26.83 20.79 -32.37
N CYS A 40 27.77 20.25 -31.63
CA CYS A 40 29.08 19.93 -32.13
C CYS A 40 29.27 18.41 -32.17
N GLY A 41 29.54 17.88 -33.35
CA GLY A 41 29.97 16.49 -33.51
C GLY A 41 31.47 16.32 -33.28
N GLY A 42 32.03 15.23 -33.81
CA GLY A 42 33.46 14.95 -33.71
C GLY A 42 34.32 16.02 -34.41
N GLN A 43 34.02 16.31 -35.68
CA GLN A 43 34.76 17.26 -36.52
C GLN A 43 33.83 18.13 -37.38
N HIS A 44 32.56 18.23 -37.01
CA HIS A 44 31.56 19.06 -37.69
C HIS A 44 30.63 19.73 -36.69
N THR A 45 29.94 20.77 -37.13
CA THR A 45 29.04 21.56 -36.28
C THR A 45 27.74 21.82 -37.02
N LEU A 46 26.63 21.72 -36.30
CA LEU A 46 25.29 22.05 -36.73
C LEU A 46 24.81 23.31 -36.00
N PHE A 47 24.12 24.19 -36.72
CA PHE A 47 23.54 25.42 -36.21
C PHE A 47 22.04 25.42 -36.51
N LEU A 48 21.22 25.62 -35.49
CA LEU A 48 19.77 25.73 -35.60
C LEU A 48 19.34 27.17 -35.34
N LEU A 49 18.58 27.74 -36.28
CA LEU A 49 17.97 29.07 -36.15
C LEU A 49 16.55 28.98 -35.54
N HIS A 50 16.03 30.10 -35.03
CA HIS A 50 14.68 30.17 -34.42
C HIS A 50 13.53 29.94 -35.41
N ASP A 51 13.76 30.18 -36.70
CA ASP A 51 12.82 29.88 -37.78
C ASP A 51 12.69 28.36 -38.04
N GLY A 52 13.68 27.57 -37.61
CA GLY A 52 13.76 26.12 -37.79
C GLY A 52 14.75 25.68 -38.87
N SER A 53 15.47 26.62 -39.50
CA SER A 53 16.48 26.33 -40.51
C SER A 53 17.76 25.74 -39.88
N VAL A 54 18.35 24.74 -40.53
CA VAL A 54 19.57 24.05 -40.07
C VAL A 54 20.73 24.35 -41.01
N TYR A 55 21.85 24.79 -40.45
CA TYR A 55 23.12 25.01 -41.15
C TYR A 55 24.19 24.08 -40.62
N SER A 56 25.20 23.76 -41.44
CA SER A 56 26.30 22.88 -41.05
C SER A 56 27.64 23.30 -41.66
N CYS A 57 28.73 23.01 -40.97
CA CYS A 57 30.10 23.13 -41.49
C CYS A 57 31.04 22.12 -40.82
N GLY A 58 32.25 21.98 -41.34
CA GLY A 58 33.26 21.03 -40.87
C GLY A 58 33.48 19.86 -41.83
N LEU A 59 34.03 18.76 -41.31
CA LEU A 59 34.32 17.57 -42.10
C LEU A 59 33.05 16.95 -42.71
N ASN A 60 33.10 16.55 -43.98
CA ASN A 60 31.97 15.92 -44.69
C ASN A 60 32.27 14.55 -45.32
N SER A 61 33.31 13.84 -44.86
CA SER A 61 33.76 12.55 -45.44
C SER A 61 32.66 11.48 -45.55
N CYS A 62 31.68 11.50 -44.64
CA CYS A 62 30.56 10.57 -44.58
C CYS A 62 29.23 11.22 -44.96
N GLY A 63 29.24 12.46 -45.46
CA GLY A 63 28.02 13.21 -45.75
C GLY A 63 27.34 13.81 -44.52
N GLN A 64 28.03 13.91 -43.37
CA GLN A 64 27.47 14.36 -42.09
C GLN A 64 27.01 15.83 -42.07
N LEU A 65 27.37 16.62 -43.07
CA LEU A 65 26.84 17.97 -43.25
C LEU A 65 25.44 17.98 -43.89
N GLY A 66 25.07 16.95 -44.66
CA GLY A 66 23.75 16.92 -45.32
C GLY A 66 23.69 17.76 -46.61
N HIS A 67 24.84 18.23 -47.10
CA HIS A 67 25.02 18.95 -48.36
C HIS A 67 26.43 18.71 -48.92
N ASP A 68 26.65 19.00 -50.21
CA ASP A 68 27.96 18.86 -50.89
C ASP A 68 28.69 20.21 -51.09
N LYS A 69 28.25 21.27 -50.40
CA LYS A 69 28.85 22.61 -50.46
C LYS A 69 30.15 22.73 -49.64
N VAL A 70 30.79 23.91 -49.73
CA VAL A 70 32.07 24.24 -49.08
C VAL A 70 32.03 23.99 -47.56
N GLU A 71 32.97 23.19 -47.07
CA GLU A 71 33.06 22.72 -45.68
C GLU A 71 33.41 23.83 -44.66
N ALA A 72 34.06 24.90 -45.12
CA ALA A 72 34.66 25.92 -44.27
C ALA A 72 33.70 27.00 -43.73
N SER A 73 32.51 27.11 -44.32
CA SER A 73 31.49 28.10 -43.97
C SER A 73 30.16 27.42 -43.67
N PRO A 74 29.38 27.88 -42.67
CA PRO A 74 28.07 27.32 -42.37
C PRO A 74 27.11 27.43 -43.55
N GLU A 75 26.64 26.29 -44.05
CA GLU A 75 25.81 26.17 -45.25
C GLU A 75 24.46 25.52 -44.92
N LEU A 76 23.40 25.92 -45.64
CA LEU A 76 22.04 25.44 -45.40
C LEU A 76 21.90 23.95 -45.77
N VAL A 77 21.34 23.16 -44.86
CA VAL A 77 20.95 21.77 -45.10
C VAL A 77 19.59 21.74 -45.83
N ALA A 78 19.62 21.92 -47.16
CA ALA A 78 18.43 22.08 -47.99
C ALA A 78 17.42 20.90 -47.87
N GLY A 79 17.88 19.70 -47.52
CA GLY A 79 17.02 18.53 -47.30
C GLY A 79 16.01 18.70 -46.14
N LEU A 80 16.20 19.69 -45.26
CA LEU A 80 15.32 19.98 -44.13
C LEU A 80 14.49 21.26 -44.31
N ASP A 81 14.65 22.00 -45.41
CA ASP A 81 14.06 23.35 -45.59
C ASP A 81 12.51 23.37 -45.54
N THR A 82 11.88 22.25 -45.89
CA THR A 82 10.41 22.10 -45.79
C THR A 82 9.91 21.76 -44.39
N GLN A 83 10.81 21.54 -43.43
CA GLN A 83 10.51 21.11 -42.07
C GLN A 83 10.91 22.20 -41.08
N ARG A 84 10.03 22.49 -40.13
CA ARG A 84 10.39 23.34 -38.99
C ARG A 84 11.13 22.51 -37.94
N ILE A 85 12.46 22.58 -37.91
CA ILE A 85 13.28 21.83 -36.95
C ILE A 85 13.24 22.49 -35.56
N THR A 86 13.14 21.68 -34.51
CA THR A 86 13.10 22.14 -33.12
C THR A 86 14.34 21.78 -32.33
N THR A 87 14.98 20.65 -32.66
CA THR A 87 16.14 20.12 -31.94
C THR A 87 17.09 19.46 -32.94
N ILE A 88 18.39 19.56 -32.70
CA ILE A 88 19.46 18.92 -33.49
C ILE A 88 20.38 18.11 -32.56
N SER A 89 21.04 17.09 -33.09
CA SER A 89 22.05 16.31 -32.38
C SER A 89 23.12 15.82 -33.36
N SER A 90 24.36 15.68 -32.89
CA SER A 90 25.49 15.22 -33.70
C SER A 90 26.29 14.17 -32.94
N GLY A 91 26.64 13.07 -33.61
CA GLY A 91 27.60 12.09 -33.11
C GLY A 91 28.99 12.31 -33.69
N ARG A 92 29.81 11.26 -33.71
CA ARG A 92 31.19 11.35 -34.24
C ARG A 92 31.25 11.75 -35.71
N ALA A 93 30.42 11.11 -36.54
CA ALA A 93 30.38 11.29 -38.00
C ALA A 93 28.95 11.19 -38.57
N HIS A 94 27.94 11.48 -37.75
CA HIS A 94 26.53 11.47 -38.16
C HIS A 94 25.75 12.59 -37.46
N SER A 95 24.59 12.90 -38.00
CA SER A 95 23.78 14.05 -37.63
C SER A 95 22.30 13.66 -37.60
N MET A 96 21.58 14.26 -36.66
CA MET A 96 20.16 14.03 -36.39
C MET A 96 19.42 15.35 -36.22
N ALA A 97 18.15 15.40 -36.65
CA ALA A 97 17.27 16.54 -36.43
C ALA A 97 15.85 16.07 -36.09
N VAL A 98 15.16 16.80 -35.22
CA VAL A 98 13.76 16.56 -34.83
C VAL A 98 12.91 17.73 -35.30
N SER A 99 11.84 17.45 -36.05
CA SER A 99 10.89 18.47 -36.48
C SER A 99 9.89 18.83 -35.38
N ALA A 100 9.19 19.96 -35.54
CA ALA A 100 8.11 20.37 -34.65
C ALA A 100 6.95 19.37 -34.54
N ARG A 101 6.83 18.44 -35.51
CA ARG A 101 5.88 17.33 -35.49
C ARG A 101 6.39 16.10 -34.73
N GLY A 102 7.62 16.13 -34.21
CA GLY A 102 8.28 15.01 -33.54
C GLY A 102 8.87 13.97 -34.48
N GLN A 103 9.08 14.31 -35.76
CA GLN A 103 9.69 13.39 -36.74
C GLN A 103 11.21 13.51 -36.70
N VAL A 104 11.92 12.38 -36.79
CA VAL A 104 13.39 12.32 -36.71
C VAL A 104 14.00 12.11 -38.09
N PHE A 105 14.99 12.93 -38.43
CA PHE A 105 15.78 12.86 -39.66
C PHE A 105 17.23 12.53 -39.33
N ALA A 106 17.84 11.63 -40.10
CA ALA A 106 19.20 11.12 -39.90
C ALA A 106 20.04 11.21 -41.19
N TRP A 107 21.32 11.56 -41.07
CA TRP A 107 22.31 11.52 -42.15
C TRP A 107 23.75 11.42 -41.63
N GLY A 108 24.71 11.15 -42.52
CA GLY A 108 26.11 10.88 -42.21
C GLY A 108 26.46 9.40 -42.27
N SER A 109 27.42 8.94 -41.46
CA SER A 109 27.86 7.55 -41.39
C SER A 109 26.76 6.62 -40.84
N GLY A 110 26.60 5.44 -41.46
CA GLY A 110 25.63 4.40 -41.11
C GLY A 110 26.21 3.00 -40.89
N GLU A 111 27.53 2.87 -40.84
CA GLU A 111 28.24 1.57 -40.78
C GLU A 111 27.82 0.66 -39.61
N ASP A 112 27.49 1.24 -38.45
CA ASP A 112 27.10 0.52 -37.23
C ASP A 112 25.58 0.60 -36.96
N GLY A 113 24.81 1.12 -37.92
CA GLY A 113 23.35 1.30 -37.79
C GLY A 113 22.92 2.57 -37.05
N GLN A 114 23.84 3.48 -36.73
CA GLN A 114 23.59 4.72 -35.97
C GLN A 114 22.55 5.66 -36.61
N LEU A 115 22.27 5.51 -37.92
CA LEU A 115 21.22 6.28 -38.60
C LEU A 115 19.80 5.77 -38.32
N GLY A 116 19.64 4.53 -37.85
CA GLY A 116 18.34 3.96 -37.50
C GLY A 116 17.43 3.68 -38.71
N LEU A 117 17.94 3.74 -39.93
CA LEU A 117 17.17 3.59 -41.18
C LEU A 117 16.87 2.13 -41.55
N GLY A 118 17.47 1.15 -40.87
CA GLY A 118 17.35 -0.28 -41.20
C GLY A 118 18.12 -0.70 -42.45
N THR A 119 18.99 0.17 -42.97
CA THR A 119 19.82 -0.07 -44.17
C THR A 119 21.25 -0.41 -43.80
N THR A 120 21.95 -1.15 -44.67
CA THR A 120 23.40 -1.40 -44.58
C THR A 120 24.22 -0.34 -45.33
N GLU A 121 23.62 0.81 -45.67
CA GLU A 121 24.31 1.93 -46.31
C GLU A 121 25.38 2.50 -45.36
N THR A 122 26.63 2.55 -45.81
CA THR A 122 27.76 3.04 -45.01
C THR A 122 27.71 4.55 -44.76
N ALA A 123 27.09 5.31 -45.66
CA ALA A 123 26.92 6.75 -45.55
C ALA A 123 25.66 7.23 -46.28
N VAL A 124 24.94 8.18 -45.65
CA VAL A 124 23.76 8.83 -46.19
C VAL A 124 24.03 10.33 -46.24
N ARG A 125 24.15 10.92 -47.44
CA ARG A 125 24.56 12.34 -47.59
C ARG A 125 23.44 13.36 -47.48
N ILE A 126 22.18 12.93 -47.47
CA ILE A 126 21.01 13.81 -47.42
C ILE A 126 20.11 13.34 -46.26
N PRO A 127 19.57 14.25 -45.44
CA PRO A 127 18.65 13.91 -44.34
C PRO A 127 17.52 12.97 -44.78
N ARG A 128 17.38 11.82 -44.12
CA ARG A 128 16.30 10.84 -44.34
C ARG A 128 15.46 10.63 -43.09
N LEU A 129 14.16 10.47 -43.28
CA LEU A 129 13.20 10.22 -42.21
C LEU A 129 13.38 8.82 -41.60
N VAL A 130 13.52 8.75 -40.27
CA VAL A 130 13.55 7.49 -39.51
C VAL A 130 12.11 6.98 -39.33
N LYS A 131 11.63 6.23 -40.33
CA LYS A 131 10.21 5.81 -40.44
C LYS A 131 9.66 5.11 -39.19
N ARG A 132 10.48 4.32 -38.49
CA ARG A 132 10.09 3.55 -37.29
C ARG A 132 9.69 4.42 -36.10
N LEU A 133 10.04 5.71 -36.09
CA LEU A 133 9.66 6.65 -35.02
C LEU A 133 8.46 7.53 -35.39
N CYS A 134 7.88 7.38 -36.59
CA CYS A 134 6.81 8.29 -37.05
C CYS A 134 5.52 8.20 -36.23
N ASP A 135 5.25 7.07 -35.60
CA ASP A 135 4.08 6.85 -34.74
C ASP A 135 4.28 7.44 -33.32
N HIS A 136 5.47 7.98 -33.03
CA HIS A 136 5.85 8.54 -31.75
C HIS A 136 6.24 10.00 -31.90
N SER A 137 5.69 10.87 -31.05
CA SER A 137 6.11 12.28 -31.03
C SER A 137 7.42 12.43 -30.27
N ILE A 138 8.56 12.46 -30.97
CA ILE A 138 9.89 12.58 -30.35
C ILE A 138 10.12 14.00 -29.82
N SER A 139 10.60 14.11 -28.58
CA SER A 139 10.95 15.39 -27.92
C SER A 139 12.45 15.62 -27.83
N GLN A 140 13.24 14.55 -27.64
CA GLN A 140 14.71 14.62 -27.54
C GLN A 140 15.35 13.50 -28.36
N VAL A 141 16.51 13.80 -28.96
CA VAL A 141 17.40 12.83 -29.57
C VAL A 141 18.83 13.21 -29.17
N MET A 142 19.64 12.23 -28.78
CA MET A 142 21.04 12.42 -28.44
C MET A 142 21.89 11.35 -29.12
N CYS A 143 23.01 11.79 -29.67
CA CYS A 143 23.95 10.95 -30.40
C CYS A 143 25.20 10.76 -29.56
N GLY A 144 25.64 9.51 -29.41
CA GLY A 144 27.02 9.22 -28.99
C GLY A 144 27.95 9.09 -30.19
N ASN A 145 29.06 8.37 -30.04
CA ASN A 145 30.00 8.17 -31.14
C ASN A 145 29.34 7.44 -32.32
N GLN A 146 28.74 6.28 -32.05
CA GLN A 146 28.16 5.37 -33.04
C GLN A 146 26.79 4.80 -32.61
N HIS A 147 26.11 5.45 -31.67
CA HIS A 147 24.77 5.09 -31.22
C HIS A 147 23.91 6.32 -31.00
N CYS A 148 22.60 6.11 -30.87
CA CYS A 148 21.63 7.15 -30.64
C CYS A 148 20.59 6.69 -29.62
N ILE A 149 20.06 7.67 -28.90
CA ILE A 149 18.94 7.52 -27.97
C ILE A 149 17.90 8.60 -28.27
N ALA A 150 16.62 8.27 -28.19
CA ALA A 150 15.51 9.20 -28.40
C ALA A 150 14.42 9.02 -27.35
N LEU A 151 13.86 10.13 -26.88
CA LEU A 151 12.76 10.18 -25.92
C LEU A 151 11.53 10.73 -26.60
N SER A 152 10.41 10.01 -26.49
CA SER A 152 9.11 10.48 -26.94
C SER A 152 8.37 11.27 -25.86
N ARG A 153 7.39 12.08 -26.26
CA ARG A 153 6.56 12.89 -25.36
C ARG A 153 5.68 12.04 -24.44
N ASP A 154 5.37 10.81 -24.83
CA ASP A 154 4.68 9.81 -24.00
C ASP A 154 5.66 9.01 -23.12
N GLY A 155 6.93 9.41 -23.03
CA GLY A 155 7.91 8.85 -22.10
C GLY A 155 8.46 7.48 -22.50
N GLN A 156 8.33 7.10 -23.76
CA GLN A 156 9.02 5.92 -24.31
C GLN A 156 10.43 6.30 -24.73
N LEU A 157 11.40 5.46 -24.39
CA LEU A 157 12.80 5.64 -24.76
C LEU A 157 13.16 4.64 -25.86
N PHE A 158 13.87 5.11 -26.88
CA PHE A 158 14.34 4.30 -27.99
C PHE A 158 15.86 4.36 -28.11
N THR A 159 16.51 3.26 -28.44
CA THR A 159 17.97 3.18 -28.63
C THR A 159 18.32 2.41 -29.90
N TRP A 160 19.38 2.80 -30.60
CA TRP A 160 19.90 2.10 -31.79
C TRP A 160 21.36 2.47 -32.11
N GLY A 161 21.96 1.73 -33.05
CA GLY A 161 23.36 1.84 -33.45
C GLY A 161 24.24 0.77 -32.80
N GLN A 162 25.49 1.11 -32.53
CA GLN A 162 26.49 0.21 -31.97
C GLN A 162 26.15 -0.22 -30.54
N ASN A 163 26.42 -1.50 -30.19
CA ASN A 163 26.17 -2.03 -28.85
C ASN A 163 27.34 -2.84 -28.24
N SER A 164 28.57 -2.64 -28.72
CA SER A 164 29.76 -3.41 -28.29
C SER A 164 30.08 -3.30 -26.79
N SER A 165 29.70 -2.20 -26.16
CA SER A 165 29.85 -1.93 -24.71
C SER A 165 28.51 -1.93 -23.97
N GLY A 166 27.41 -2.32 -24.62
CA GLY A 166 26.07 -2.32 -24.01
C GLY A 166 25.41 -0.93 -23.95
N GLN A 167 25.89 0.05 -24.72
CA GLN A 167 25.42 1.45 -24.72
C GLN A 167 23.96 1.64 -25.19
N LEU A 168 23.33 0.60 -25.75
CA LEU A 168 21.90 0.60 -26.05
C LEU A 168 21.03 0.20 -24.86
N GLY A 169 21.60 -0.42 -23.82
CA GLY A 169 20.88 -0.81 -22.60
C GLY A 169 19.92 -2.00 -22.74
N LEU A 170 19.96 -2.70 -23.87
CA LEU A 170 18.98 -3.75 -24.24
C LEU A 170 19.22 -5.11 -23.55
N GLY A 171 20.33 -5.28 -22.83
CA GLY A 171 20.70 -6.54 -22.21
C GLY A 171 22.06 -7.05 -22.66
N LYS A 172 22.62 -7.99 -21.88
CA LYS A 172 23.93 -8.59 -22.14
C LYS A 172 23.87 -9.48 -23.38
N GLY A 173 24.80 -9.29 -24.31
CA GLY A 173 24.91 -10.10 -25.54
C GLY A 173 24.02 -9.64 -26.68
N GLU A 174 23.24 -8.58 -26.51
CA GLU A 174 22.46 -7.99 -27.59
C GLU A 174 23.35 -7.35 -28.66
N PRO A 175 23.15 -7.64 -29.96
CA PRO A 175 23.94 -7.04 -31.03
C PRO A 175 23.57 -5.58 -31.28
N SER A 176 24.41 -4.88 -32.05
CA SER A 176 24.09 -3.57 -32.63
C SER A 176 22.75 -3.60 -33.39
N LYS A 177 22.00 -2.51 -33.34
CA LYS A 177 20.64 -2.43 -33.91
C LYS A 177 20.61 -1.39 -35.03
N LEU A 178 20.18 -1.82 -36.22
CA LEU A 178 20.10 -0.95 -37.40
C LEU A 178 18.87 -0.02 -37.40
N PHE A 179 17.96 -0.18 -36.45
CA PHE A 179 16.73 0.61 -36.32
C PHE A 179 16.35 0.79 -34.84
N PRO A 180 15.63 1.87 -34.50
CA PRO A 180 15.19 2.18 -33.13
C PRO A 180 14.50 1.01 -32.43
N GLN A 181 14.97 0.66 -31.23
CA GLN A 181 14.38 -0.33 -30.34
C GLN A 181 13.85 0.33 -29.06
N PRO A 182 12.66 -0.05 -28.57
CA PRO A 182 12.15 0.48 -27.30
C PRO A 182 12.92 -0.09 -26.10
N LEU A 183 13.41 0.78 -25.22
CA LEU A 183 14.10 0.42 -23.97
C LEU A 183 13.09 0.31 -22.82
N LYS A 184 12.54 -0.90 -22.62
CA LYS A 184 11.50 -1.17 -21.62
C LYS A 184 11.98 -1.12 -20.17
N SER A 185 13.30 -1.22 -19.92
CA SER A 185 13.90 -1.24 -18.59
C SER A 185 13.83 0.09 -17.83
N LEU A 186 13.35 1.17 -18.45
CA LEU A 186 13.05 2.45 -17.78
C LEU A 186 11.58 2.86 -17.95
N ALA A 187 10.71 1.93 -18.38
CA ALA A 187 9.31 2.24 -18.64
C ALA A 187 8.58 2.73 -17.38
N GLY A 188 7.80 3.81 -17.53
CA GLY A 188 7.01 4.43 -16.47
C GLY A 188 7.77 5.40 -15.57
N ILE A 189 9.08 5.53 -15.69
CA ILE A 189 9.84 6.59 -15.02
C ILE A 189 9.62 7.89 -15.80
N PRO A 190 9.23 9.00 -15.14
CA PRO A 190 9.07 10.28 -15.82
C PRO A 190 10.44 10.91 -16.12
N LEU A 191 10.94 10.73 -17.34
CA LEU A 191 12.26 11.23 -17.78
C LEU A 191 12.24 12.73 -18.15
N ALA A 192 13.22 13.47 -17.61
CA ALA A 192 13.48 14.88 -17.87
C ALA A 192 14.43 15.07 -19.06
N GLN A 193 15.51 14.30 -19.08
CA GLN A 193 16.62 14.47 -20.01
C GLN A 193 17.23 13.11 -20.37
N ILE A 194 17.65 12.98 -21.62
CA ILE A 194 18.55 11.93 -22.09
C ILE A 194 19.87 12.54 -22.52
N THR A 195 20.98 11.81 -22.40
CA THR A 195 22.28 12.24 -22.91
C THR A 195 23.14 11.03 -23.27
N ALA A 196 24.00 11.19 -24.27
CA ALA A 196 24.93 10.17 -24.71
C ALA A 196 26.35 10.73 -24.62
N GLY A 197 27.28 9.94 -24.08
CA GLY A 197 28.70 10.19 -24.18
C GLY A 197 29.29 9.48 -25.38
N GLY A 198 30.59 9.16 -25.33
CA GLY A 198 31.26 8.42 -26.39
C GLY A 198 30.59 7.07 -26.66
N ASP A 199 30.72 6.15 -25.71
CA ASP A 199 30.19 4.78 -25.79
C ASP A 199 29.31 4.45 -24.56
N HIS A 200 28.68 5.46 -23.98
CA HIS A 200 27.78 5.32 -22.82
C HIS A 200 26.58 6.25 -22.95
N SER A 201 25.54 5.97 -22.17
CA SER A 201 24.24 6.63 -22.24
C SER A 201 23.69 6.86 -20.85
N PHE A 202 22.90 7.93 -20.72
CA PHE A 202 22.28 8.34 -19.47
C PHE A 202 20.84 8.79 -19.68
N ALA A 203 20.03 8.57 -18.65
CA ALA A 203 18.69 9.12 -18.51
C ALA A 203 18.54 9.74 -17.12
N LEU A 204 17.96 10.94 -17.07
CA LEU A 204 17.64 11.68 -15.87
C LEU A 204 16.13 11.74 -15.71
N SER A 205 15.62 11.34 -14.54
CA SER A 205 14.21 11.50 -14.18
C SER A 205 13.88 12.92 -13.70
N LEU A 206 12.62 13.31 -13.76
CA LEU A 206 12.11 14.56 -13.19
C LEU A 206 12.35 14.67 -11.68
N SER A 207 12.48 13.54 -10.97
CA SER A 207 12.76 13.52 -9.52
C SER A 207 14.25 13.36 -9.19
N GLY A 208 15.14 13.55 -10.17
CA GLY A 208 16.59 13.56 -9.96
C GLY A 208 17.28 12.19 -9.80
N ALA A 209 16.58 11.07 -10.01
CA ALA A 209 17.24 9.78 -10.23
C ALA A 209 17.98 9.77 -11.57
N VAL A 210 19.21 9.27 -11.54
CA VAL A 210 20.11 9.18 -12.69
C VAL A 210 20.41 7.73 -13.02
N PHE A 211 20.19 7.33 -14.26
CA PHE A 211 20.46 6.00 -14.77
C PHE A 211 21.56 6.06 -15.83
N GLY A 212 22.62 5.28 -15.67
CA GLY A 212 23.74 5.20 -16.61
C GLY A 212 23.97 3.76 -17.12
N TRP A 213 24.36 3.62 -18.38
CA TRP A 213 24.72 2.34 -19.00
C TRP A 213 25.70 2.49 -20.17
N GLY A 214 26.29 1.39 -20.61
CA GLY A 214 27.34 1.34 -21.63
C GLY A 214 28.73 1.15 -21.04
N LYS A 215 29.73 1.73 -21.71
CA LYS A 215 31.15 1.65 -21.34
C LYS A 215 31.41 2.27 -19.98
N ASN A 216 32.22 1.60 -19.15
CA ASN A 216 32.56 2.08 -17.80
C ASN A 216 34.05 1.89 -17.43
N ARG A 217 34.95 1.66 -18.40
CA ARG A 217 36.36 1.34 -18.11
C ARG A 217 37.10 2.41 -17.30
N ALA A 218 36.68 3.67 -17.41
CA ALA A 218 37.24 4.80 -16.67
C ALA A 218 36.40 5.21 -15.45
N GLY A 219 35.27 4.55 -15.19
CA GLY A 219 34.32 4.94 -14.13
C GLY A 219 33.28 5.97 -14.57
N GLN A 220 33.11 6.20 -15.88
CA GLN A 220 32.21 7.23 -16.43
C GLN A 220 30.73 7.03 -16.11
N LEU A 221 30.33 5.86 -15.61
CA LEU A 221 28.99 5.58 -15.11
C LEU A 221 28.82 5.93 -13.62
N GLY A 222 29.90 6.18 -12.86
CA GLY A 222 29.82 6.58 -11.46
C GLY A 222 29.32 5.48 -10.51
N LEU A 223 29.53 4.21 -10.85
CA LEU A 223 29.02 3.04 -10.12
C LEU A 223 30.02 2.41 -9.14
N ASN A 224 31.15 3.08 -8.88
CA ASN A 224 32.25 2.58 -8.04
C ASN A 224 32.95 1.31 -8.55
N ASP A 225 32.94 1.09 -9.86
CA ASP A 225 33.68 0.02 -10.52
C ASP A 225 34.03 0.41 -11.96
N LYS A 226 34.67 -0.51 -12.69
CA LYS A 226 35.09 -0.35 -14.09
C LYS A 226 34.38 -1.28 -15.08
N GLN A 227 33.25 -1.85 -14.68
CA GLN A 227 32.55 -2.87 -15.47
C GLN A 227 31.49 -2.23 -16.38
N ASP A 228 31.52 -2.55 -17.66
CA ASP A 228 30.51 -2.09 -18.62
C ASP A 228 29.10 -2.58 -18.21
N ARG A 229 28.08 -1.77 -18.44
CA ARG A 229 26.69 -2.08 -18.08
C ARG A 229 25.82 -2.19 -19.32
N ALA A 230 25.32 -3.38 -19.61
CA ALA A 230 24.43 -3.61 -20.75
C ALA A 230 22.95 -3.30 -20.47
N VAL A 231 22.63 -2.81 -19.26
CA VAL A 231 21.29 -2.36 -18.85
C VAL A 231 21.42 -1.07 -18.01
N PRO A 232 20.42 -0.17 -18.05
CA PRO A 232 20.36 1.02 -17.21
C PRO A 232 20.57 0.70 -15.73
N CYS A 233 21.56 1.35 -15.10
CA CYS A 233 21.89 1.19 -13.69
C CYS A 233 21.70 2.51 -12.94
N HIS A 234 21.01 2.46 -11.80
CA HIS A 234 20.76 3.64 -10.96
C HIS A 234 22.02 4.05 -10.17
N ILE A 235 22.41 5.33 -10.28
CA ILE A 235 23.54 5.93 -9.56
C ILE A 235 23.07 6.46 -8.21
N LYS A 236 23.05 5.57 -7.21
CA LYS A 236 22.47 5.83 -5.88
C LYS A 236 23.05 7.07 -5.18
N VAL A 237 24.33 7.38 -5.41
CA VAL A 237 25.03 8.53 -4.77
C VAL A 237 24.41 9.87 -5.17
N LEU A 238 23.83 9.98 -6.36
CA LEU A 238 23.23 11.22 -6.85
C LEU A 238 21.76 11.39 -6.45
N ARG A 239 21.10 10.34 -5.95
CA ARG A 239 19.64 10.35 -5.66
C ARG A 239 19.24 11.46 -4.69
N SER A 240 20.06 11.74 -3.68
CA SER A 240 19.80 12.77 -2.68
C SER A 240 20.32 14.16 -3.05
N GLN A 241 20.93 14.33 -4.22
CA GLN A 241 21.62 15.57 -4.62
C GLN A 241 20.74 16.54 -5.41
N LYS A 242 19.48 16.19 -5.71
CA LYS A 242 18.59 16.98 -6.57
C LYS A 242 19.22 17.30 -7.92
N VAL A 243 19.71 16.28 -8.63
CA VAL A 243 20.29 16.44 -9.98
C VAL A 243 19.20 16.87 -10.96
N VAL A 244 19.50 17.87 -11.79
CA VAL A 244 18.56 18.49 -12.74
C VAL A 244 19.09 18.55 -14.17
N TYR A 245 20.40 18.35 -14.37
CA TYR A 245 21.00 18.30 -15.69
C TYR A 245 22.24 17.40 -15.72
N ILE A 246 22.47 16.71 -16.84
CA ILE A 246 23.65 15.87 -17.08
C ILE A 246 24.28 16.23 -18.41
N SER A 247 25.60 16.27 -18.46
CA SER A 247 26.38 16.38 -19.69
C SER A 247 27.43 15.28 -19.74
N CYS A 248 27.55 14.61 -20.89
CA CYS A 248 28.56 13.57 -21.10
C CYS A 248 29.64 14.06 -22.05
N GLY A 249 30.89 13.76 -21.73
CA GLY A 249 32.00 13.78 -22.68
C GLY A 249 32.23 12.39 -23.29
N ASP A 250 33.42 12.17 -23.85
CA ASP A 250 33.73 10.88 -24.50
C ASP A 250 33.87 9.76 -23.47
N GLU A 251 34.64 10.01 -22.40
CA GLU A 251 34.89 9.05 -21.31
C GLU A 251 34.68 9.63 -19.90
N HIS A 252 33.96 10.75 -19.78
CA HIS A 252 33.58 11.35 -18.49
C HIS A 252 32.15 11.87 -18.50
N THR A 253 31.61 12.11 -17.30
CA THR A 253 30.24 12.61 -17.10
C THR A 253 30.25 13.71 -16.05
N ALA A 254 29.44 14.75 -16.27
CA ALA A 254 29.18 15.81 -15.32
C ALA A 254 27.68 15.89 -15.00
N ALA A 255 27.36 16.11 -13.73
CA ALA A 255 26.00 16.27 -13.23
C ALA A 255 25.87 17.60 -12.48
N LEU A 256 24.79 18.32 -12.78
CA LEU A 256 24.45 19.61 -12.17
C LEU A 256 23.23 19.45 -11.26
N THR A 257 23.33 19.96 -10.05
CA THR A 257 22.23 19.95 -9.07
C THR A 257 21.42 21.25 -9.11
N LYS A 258 20.18 21.20 -8.60
CA LYS A 258 19.27 22.36 -8.55
C LYS A 258 19.85 23.57 -7.81
N ASN A 259 20.73 23.34 -6.82
CA ASN A 259 21.42 24.40 -6.07
C ASN A 259 22.75 24.84 -6.71
N GLY A 260 23.05 24.42 -7.94
CA GLY A 260 24.26 24.82 -8.68
C GLY A 260 25.54 24.09 -8.28
N GLY A 261 25.43 22.94 -7.62
CA GLY A 261 26.56 22.04 -7.35
C GLY A 261 26.96 21.24 -8.60
N LEU A 262 28.26 21.22 -8.89
CA LEU A 262 28.83 20.46 -10.00
C LEU A 262 29.51 19.17 -9.49
N PHE A 263 29.09 18.03 -10.03
CA PHE A 263 29.71 16.72 -9.82
C PHE A 263 30.30 16.20 -11.13
N THR A 264 31.48 15.59 -11.06
CA THR A 264 32.20 15.05 -12.21
C THR A 264 32.76 13.66 -11.86
N PHE A 265 32.78 12.77 -12.85
CA PHE A 265 33.29 11.40 -12.70
C PHE A 265 33.66 10.77 -14.05
N GLY A 266 34.47 9.71 -14.03
CA GLY A 266 35.02 9.06 -15.22
C GLY A 266 36.51 9.30 -15.44
N ASP A 267 36.92 9.40 -16.70
CA ASP A 267 38.31 9.66 -17.06
C ASP A 267 38.77 11.05 -16.61
N GLY A 268 39.91 11.09 -15.94
CA GLY A 268 40.55 12.32 -15.48
C GLY A 268 41.88 12.60 -16.14
N SER A 269 42.30 11.80 -17.12
CA SER A 269 43.67 11.81 -17.69
C SER A 269 44.15 13.20 -18.14
N TRP A 270 43.24 14.08 -18.59
CA TRP A 270 43.53 15.44 -19.06
C TRP A 270 43.09 16.54 -18.08
N GLY A 271 42.62 16.17 -16.89
CA GLY A 271 42.08 17.12 -15.91
C GLY A 271 40.63 17.54 -16.15
N GLN A 272 39.90 16.85 -17.04
CA GLN A 272 38.52 17.20 -17.45
C GLN A 272 37.48 17.08 -16.34
N LEU A 273 37.86 16.55 -15.18
CA LEU A 273 37.05 16.46 -13.97
C LEU A 273 37.22 17.68 -13.04
N GLY A 274 38.27 18.49 -13.20
CA GLY A 274 38.43 19.73 -12.42
C GLY A 274 38.69 19.49 -10.93
N HIS A 275 39.38 18.40 -10.56
CA HIS A 275 39.70 18.07 -9.16
C HIS A 275 41.16 18.39 -8.78
N GLY A 276 41.87 19.18 -9.58
CA GLY A 276 43.30 19.45 -9.40
C GLY A 276 44.19 18.23 -9.61
N SER A 277 43.68 17.16 -10.23
CA SER A 277 44.40 15.90 -10.45
C SER A 277 44.10 15.32 -11.83
N THR A 278 44.88 14.32 -12.25
CA THR A 278 44.66 13.55 -13.48
C THR A 278 44.13 12.13 -13.22
N ASN A 279 43.59 11.90 -12.02
CA ASN A 279 43.09 10.59 -11.62
C ASN A 279 41.64 10.40 -12.09
N ASN A 280 41.28 9.15 -12.39
CA ASN A 280 39.92 8.79 -12.68
C ASN A 280 39.09 8.74 -11.40
N GLU A 281 37.83 9.17 -11.50
CA GLU A 281 36.89 9.14 -10.38
C GLU A 281 35.79 8.13 -10.69
N LEU A 282 35.76 7.03 -9.92
CA LEU A 282 34.78 5.95 -10.12
C LEU A 282 33.40 6.26 -9.54
N LEU A 283 33.31 7.32 -8.73
CA LEU A 283 32.10 7.81 -8.10
C LEU A 283 31.94 9.30 -8.40
N PRO A 284 30.70 9.82 -8.48
CA PRO A 284 30.45 11.25 -8.62
C PRO A 284 31.12 12.05 -7.50
N ARG A 285 32.09 12.90 -7.87
CA ARG A 285 32.82 13.76 -6.95
C ARG A 285 32.49 15.21 -7.21
N ARG A 286 32.21 15.96 -6.14
CA ARG A 286 31.92 17.40 -6.25
C ARG A 286 33.20 18.19 -6.61
N VAL A 287 33.08 19.14 -7.52
CA VAL A 287 34.15 20.07 -7.90
C VAL A 287 34.29 21.15 -6.82
N MET A 288 35.27 20.99 -5.93
CA MET A 288 35.42 21.83 -4.74
C MET A 288 35.79 23.28 -5.05
N GLU A 289 36.50 23.53 -6.14
CA GLU A 289 36.92 24.89 -6.54
C GLU A 289 35.74 25.77 -6.99
N LEU A 290 34.60 25.16 -7.34
CA LEU A 290 33.34 25.85 -7.62
C LEU A 290 32.35 25.73 -6.44
N MET A 291 32.82 25.32 -5.26
CA MET A 291 31.97 25.27 -4.07
C MET A 291 31.65 26.69 -3.59
N GLY A 292 30.37 26.96 -3.32
CA GLY A 292 29.89 28.28 -2.91
C GLY A 292 29.55 29.20 -4.09
N THR A 293 29.84 28.79 -5.33
CA THR A 293 29.27 29.41 -6.53
C THR A 293 28.04 28.63 -6.99
N GLU A 294 27.16 29.31 -7.71
CA GLU A 294 25.99 28.71 -8.31
C GLU A 294 26.25 28.47 -9.80
N VAL A 295 26.67 27.25 -10.15
CA VAL A 295 26.79 26.87 -11.56
C VAL A 295 25.39 26.74 -12.15
N SER A 296 25.14 27.35 -13.31
CA SER A 296 23.83 27.31 -13.99
C SER A 296 23.84 26.51 -15.28
N GLN A 297 25.01 26.38 -15.93
CA GLN A 297 25.16 25.61 -17.16
C GLN A 297 26.44 24.80 -17.11
N ILE A 298 26.39 23.60 -17.68
CA ILE A 298 27.54 22.72 -17.88
C ILE A 298 27.52 22.17 -19.30
N SER A 299 28.71 22.00 -19.88
CA SER A 299 28.86 21.36 -21.19
C SER A 299 30.17 20.58 -21.25
N CYS A 300 30.09 19.29 -21.54
CA CYS A 300 31.23 18.40 -21.70
C CYS A 300 31.56 18.21 -23.19
N GLY A 301 32.83 18.43 -23.54
CA GLY A 301 33.37 18.03 -24.83
C GLY A 301 34.10 16.69 -24.76
N ARG A 302 34.92 16.35 -25.77
CA ARG A 302 35.60 15.05 -25.81
C ARG A 302 36.47 14.80 -24.57
N HIS A 303 37.31 15.77 -24.23
CA HIS A 303 38.26 15.70 -23.11
C HIS A 303 38.32 16.99 -22.29
N HIS A 304 37.24 17.78 -22.27
CA HIS A 304 37.16 19.02 -21.50
C HIS A 304 35.74 19.30 -21.03
N THR A 305 35.63 20.19 -20.04
CA THR A 305 34.36 20.59 -19.43
C THR A 305 34.31 22.12 -19.30
N LEU A 306 33.16 22.69 -19.63
CA LEU A 306 32.84 24.10 -19.43
C LEU A 306 31.74 24.22 -18.36
N ALA A 307 31.84 25.24 -17.50
CA ALA A 307 30.85 25.56 -16.48
C ALA A 307 30.60 27.07 -16.42
N PHE A 308 29.35 27.51 -16.42
CA PHE A 308 28.99 28.93 -16.35
C PHE A 308 28.41 29.30 -14.98
N VAL A 309 28.92 30.40 -14.40
CA VAL A 309 28.50 30.93 -13.10
C VAL A 309 27.86 32.32 -13.33
N PRO A 310 26.52 32.46 -13.19
CA PRO A 310 25.83 33.72 -13.48
C PRO A 310 26.24 34.87 -12.56
N SER A 311 26.50 34.59 -11.28
CA SER A 311 26.82 35.61 -10.28
C SER A 311 28.11 36.36 -10.59
N SER A 312 29.08 35.70 -11.24
CA SER A 312 30.33 36.32 -11.69
C SER A 312 30.33 36.66 -13.19
N GLY A 313 29.38 36.13 -13.96
CA GLY A 313 29.39 36.22 -15.42
C GLY A 313 30.55 35.48 -16.08
N LEU A 314 31.27 34.62 -15.34
CA LEU A 314 32.44 33.91 -15.82
C LEU A 314 32.09 32.50 -16.31
N VAL A 315 32.78 32.09 -17.38
CA VAL A 315 32.82 30.70 -17.83
C VAL A 315 34.15 30.10 -17.41
N TYR A 316 34.08 28.98 -16.70
CA TYR A 316 35.23 28.19 -16.30
C TYR A 316 35.42 27.03 -17.26
N ALA A 317 36.68 26.75 -17.61
CA ALA A 317 37.08 25.66 -18.49
C ALA A 317 38.17 24.82 -17.83
N PHE A 318 38.10 23.51 -17.99
CA PHE A 318 39.10 22.56 -17.49
C PHE A 318 39.13 21.29 -18.34
N GLY A 319 40.28 20.63 -18.39
CA GLY A 319 40.57 19.47 -19.24
C GLY A 319 41.67 19.71 -20.27
N CYS A 320 41.63 18.94 -21.35
CA CYS A 320 42.59 18.99 -22.44
C CYS A 320 42.54 20.35 -23.16
N ASN A 321 43.68 20.85 -23.59
CA ASN A 321 43.80 22.10 -24.35
C ASN A 321 44.75 21.97 -25.55
N SER A 322 45.03 20.75 -26.01
CA SER A 322 45.94 20.47 -27.13
C SER A 322 45.54 21.19 -28.43
N HIS A 323 44.25 21.44 -28.62
CA HIS A 323 43.71 22.15 -29.77
C HIS A 323 43.08 23.50 -29.39
N GLY A 324 43.38 24.05 -28.22
CA GLY A 324 42.83 25.33 -27.78
C GLY A 324 41.39 25.27 -27.28
N GLN A 325 40.81 24.08 -27.09
CA GLN A 325 39.39 23.87 -26.75
C GLN A 325 38.93 24.49 -25.41
N LEU A 326 39.86 24.92 -24.54
CA LEU A 326 39.54 25.64 -23.31
C LEU A 326 39.35 27.16 -23.51
N GLY A 327 39.92 27.75 -24.57
CA GLY A 327 39.75 29.18 -24.87
C GLY A 327 40.45 30.12 -23.87
N THR A 328 41.46 29.64 -23.14
CA THR A 328 42.13 30.42 -22.08
C THR A 328 43.25 31.33 -22.60
N GLY A 329 43.66 31.17 -23.86
CA GLY A 329 44.82 31.82 -24.46
C GLY A 329 46.17 31.26 -24.00
N ILE A 330 46.17 30.23 -23.14
CA ILE A 330 47.37 29.60 -22.61
C ILE A 330 47.58 28.25 -23.30
N MET A 331 48.84 27.85 -23.50
CA MET A 331 49.19 26.49 -23.93
C MET A 331 49.26 25.56 -22.70
N GLY A 332 48.50 24.48 -22.73
CA GLY A 332 48.51 23.46 -21.67
C GLY A 332 47.13 23.16 -21.09
N ASP A 333 46.99 21.94 -20.59
CA ASP A 333 45.75 21.43 -19.99
C ASP A 333 45.50 22.07 -18.63
N ALA A 334 44.23 22.19 -18.24
CA ALA A 334 43.83 22.75 -16.95
C ALA A 334 43.20 21.67 -16.08
N ARG A 335 43.82 21.36 -14.94
CA ARG A 335 43.35 20.31 -14.00
C ARG A 335 42.28 20.79 -13.03
N SER A 336 42.05 22.09 -13.01
CA SER A 336 41.13 22.82 -12.12
C SER A 336 40.35 23.83 -12.95
N PRO A 337 39.10 24.20 -12.57
CA PRO A 337 38.31 25.21 -13.25
C PRO A 337 39.07 26.53 -13.41
N TYR A 338 39.39 26.87 -14.67
CA TYR A 338 40.10 28.09 -15.02
C TYR A 338 39.17 29.07 -15.73
N PRO A 339 39.05 30.34 -15.27
CA PRO A 339 38.16 31.30 -15.89
C PRO A 339 38.66 31.71 -17.28
N ILE A 340 37.78 31.69 -18.27
CA ILE A 340 38.01 32.28 -19.59
C ILE A 340 38.04 33.81 -19.42
N LYS A 341 39.09 34.48 -19.89
CA LYS A 341 39.28 35.93 -19.71
C LYS A 341 38.07 36.71 -20.25
N ALA A 342 37.57 37.69 -19.51
CA ALA A 342 36.37 38.47 -19.87
C ALA A 342 36.63 39.66 -20.82
N SER A 343 37.87 39.86 -21.28
CA SER A 343 38.26 40.95 -22.18
C SER A 343 37.49 40.97 -23.52
N PHE A 344 36.76 39.90 -23.83
CA PHE A 344 35.97 39.74 -25.06
C PHE A 344 34.52 40.24 -24.93
N LEU A 345 33.96 40.35 -23.72
CA LEU A 345 32.65 40.97 -23.47
C LEU A 345 32.75 42.51 -23.41
N THR A 346 33.97 43.04 -23.36
CA THR A 346 34.30 44.47 -23.19
C THR A 346 35.23 45.02 -24.29
N GLY A 347 35.47 44.27 -25.37
CA GLY A 347 36.38 44.69 -26.45
C GLY A 347 35.95 45.99 -27.15
N ASN A 348 36.70 47.07 -26.92
CA ASN A 348 36.78 48.31 -27.70
C ASN A 348 35.48 49.10 -28.02
N PHE A 349 34.51 49.14 -27.10
CA PHE A 349 33.49 50.21 -27.14
C PHE A 349 33.91 51.38 -26.23
N HIS A 350 34.90 52.17 -26.68
CA HIS A 350 35.07 53.54 -26.18
C HIS A 350 33.97 54.43 -26.76
N THR A 351 32.71 54.12 -26.47
CA THR A 351 31.58 55.04 -26.64
C THR A 351 30.61 54.83 -25.47
N ARG A 352 30.15 55.97 -24.94
CA ARG A 352 29.56 56.25 -23.62
C ARG A 352 28.32 55.48 -23.15
N GLU A 353 27.99 54.29 -23.65
CA GLU A 353 26.89 53.47 -23.11
C GLU A 353 27.20 51.97 -23.24
N SER A 354 27.98 51.40 -22.32
CA SER A 354 28.35 49.97 -22.34
C SER A 354 27.19 49.09 -21.87
N LYS A 355 26.33 48.63 -22.80
CA LYS A 355 25.35 47.58 -22.53
C LYS A 355 26.07 46.28 -22.17
N GLN A 356 25.81 45.74 -20.98
CA GLN A 356 26.42 44.52 -20.47
C GLN A 356 25.92 43.30 -21.26
N CYS A 357 26.80 42.61 -21.99
CA CYS A 357 26.46 41.37 -22.70
C CYS A 357 26.31 40.20 -21.72
N ILE A 358 25.21 39.46 -21.82
CA ILE A 358 24.89 38.31 -20.97
C ILE A 358 25.19 37.01 -21.72
N VAL A 359 25.90 36.08 -21.10
CA VAL A 359 26.09 34.72 -21.63
C VAL A 359 24.74 34.02 -21.64
N THR A 360 24.37 33.45 -22.78
CA THR A 360 23.07 32.79 -22.95
C THR A 360 23.20 31.26 -22.95
N LYS A 361 24.22 30.71 -23.63
CA LYS A 361 24.45 29.25 -23.69
C LYS A 361 25.94 28.94 -23.90
N ILE A 362 26.48 27.99 -23.13
CA ILE A 362 27.79 27.37 -23.37
C ILE A 362 27.63 26.06 -24.15
N ILE A 363 28.50 25.81 -25.12
CA ILE A 363 28.49 24.58 -25.92
C ILE A 363 29.92 24.05 -26.06
N SER A 364 30.10 22.75 -25.91
CA SER A 364 31.33 22.02 -26.19
C SER A 364 31.02 20.76 -26.99
N GLY A 365 31.92 20.41 -27.90
CA GLY A 365 31.83 19.23 -28.78
C GLY A 365 33.07 18.37 -28.71
N GLY A 366 33.50 17.83 -29.85
CA GLY A 366 34.77 17.11 -29.97
C GLY A 366 35.96 17.89 -29.37
N ASP A 367 36.69 18.60 -30.22
CA ASP A 367 37.87 19.37 -29.78
C ASP A 367 37.66 20.89 -29.93
N HIS A 368 36.40 21.35 -29.87
CA HIS A 368 36.03 22.75 -30.08
C HIS A 368 34.79 23.15 -29.26
N SER A 369 34.63 24.45 -29.04
CA SER A 369 33.64 25.02 -28.13
C SER A 369 33.07 26.33 -28.68
N PHE A 370 31.83 26.65 -28.27
CA PHE A 370 31.13 27.87 -28.61
C PHE A 370 30.51 28.53 -27.39
N LEU A 371 30.33 29.85 -27.49
CA LEU A 371 29.60 30.64 -26.51
C LEU A 371 28.62 31.58 -27.21
N LEU A 372 27.35 31.46 -26.81
CA LEU A 372 26.29 32.35 -27.24
C LEU A 372 26.13 33.46 -26.21
N TYR A 373 26.10 34.71 -26.66
CA TYR A 373 25.86 35.88 -25.83
C TYR A 373 24.82 36.79 -26.49
N SER A 374 24.08 37.54 -25.67
CA SER A 374 23.04 38.47 -26.12
C SER A 374 23.01 39.71 -25.22
N THR A 375 22.54 40.83 -25.75
CA THR A 375 22.28 42.06 -24.99
C THR A 375 20.86 42.11 -24.42
N ASP A 376 19.92 41.37 -25.05
CA ASP A 376 18.47 41.56 -24.83
C ASP A 376 17.77 40.29 -24.32
N LYS A 377 18.48 39.15 -24.21
CA LYS A 377 17.90 37.86 -23.80
C LYS A 377 18.35 37.46 -22.39
N VAL A 378 17.43 36.87 -21.63
CA VAL A 378 17.71 36.24 -20.34
C VAL A 378 18.62 35.02 -20.56
N CYS A 379 19.58 34.81 -19.66
CA CYS A 379 20.44 33.62 -19.65
C CYS A 379 19.59 32.35 -19.47
N GLU A 380 19.86 31.28 -20.23
CA GLU A 380 19.25 29.98 -19.93
C GLU A 380 19.85 29.44 -18.63
N ASP A 381 19.02 28.95 -17.70
CA ASP A 381 19.48 28.27 -16.50
C ASP A 381 19.11 26.79 -16.61
N PHE A 382 20.11 25.89 -16.69
CA PHE A 382 19.85 24.46 -16.82
C PHE A 382 19.35 23.85 -15.50
N ARG A 383 19.32 24.62 -14.41
CA ARG A 383 18.68 24.22 -13.15
C ARG A 383 17.16 24.28 -13.20
N GLU A 384 16.59 25.02 -14.14
CA GLU A 384 15.13 25.13 -14.34
C GLU A 384 14.63 24.06 -15.30
N ILE A 385 13.97 23.03 -14.77
CA ILE A 385 13.41 21.93 -15.57
C ILE A 385 12.06 22.36 -16.13
N ASN A 386 11.97 22.46 -17.47
CA ASN A 386 10.69 22.62 -18.14
C ASN A 386 10.12 21.26 -18.59
N VAL A 387 9.24 20.69 -17.76
CA VAL A 387 8.62 19.37 -17.98
C VAL A 387 7.92 19.27 -19.33
N SER A 388 7.26 20.34 -19.79
CA SER A 388 6.50 20.34 -21.05
C SER A 388 7.37 20.17 -22.30
N LYS A 389 8.69 20.40 -22.18
CA LYS A 389 9.65 20.16 -23.26
C LYS A 389 9.96 18.67 -23.42
N SER A 390 10.06 17.91 -22.33
CA SER A 390 10.41 16.48 -22.38
C SER A 390 9.19 15.58 -22.50
N LEU A 391 8.18 15.81 -21.66
CA LEU A 391 7.02 14.95 -21.48
C LEU A 391 5.71 15.70 -21.62
N SER A 392 4.67 14.92 -21.92
CA SER A 392 3.32 15.40 -22.01
C SER A 392 2.56 15.24 -20.69
N THR A 393 2.59 16.25 -19.83
CA THR A 393 1.80 16.26 -18.59
C THR A 393 0.29 16.39 -18.86
N ILE A 394 -0.50 15.72 -18.02
CA ILE A 394 -1.96 15.70 -18.02
C ILE A 394 -2.42 16.70 -16.97
N ASN A 395 -2.94 17.84 -17.43
CA ASN A 395 -3.48 18.90 -16.59
C ASN A 395 -4.82 19.38 -17.14
N PHE A 396 -5.50 20.27 -16.40
CA PHE A 396 -6.82 20.77 -16.78
C PHE A 396 -6.85 21.44 -18.16
N GLU A 397 -5.85 22.26 -18.50
CA GLU A 397 -5.76 22.92 -19.81
C GLU A 397 -5.72 21.91 -20.96
N ARG A 398 -4.95 20.82 -20.78
CA ARG A 398 -4.84 19.76 -21.76
C ARG A 398 -6.10 18.92 -21.86
N LEU A 399 -6.74 18.58 -20.74
CA LEU A 399 -8.04 17.91 -20.73
C LEU A 399 -9.08 18.74 -21.50
N ASN A 400 -9.10 20.07 -21.32
CA ASN A 400 -9.98 20.96 -22.08
C ASN A 400 -9.66 20.98 -23.57
N SER A 401 -8.38 21.01 -23.94
CA SER A 401 -7.95 20.93 -25.34
C SER A 401 -8.43 19.62 -25.99
N TRP A 402 -8.28 18.49 -25.29
CA TRP A 402 -8.74 17.19 -25.77
C TRP A 402 -10.25 17.09 -25.86
N ARG A 403 -10.97 17.62 -24.86
CA ARG A 403 -12.43 17.72 -24.89
C ARG A 403 -12.90 18.45 -26.14
N LEU A 404 -12.32 19.61 -26.45
CA LEU A 404 -12.65 20.36 -27.66
C LEU A 404 -12.32 19.58 -28.93
N LYS A 405 -11.16 18.93 -29.01
CA LYS A 405 -10.79 18.10 -30.17
C LYS A 405 -11.75 16.94 -30.41
N LEU A 406 -12.19 16.27 -29.35
CA LEU A 406 -13.17 15.17 -29.43
C LEU A 406 -14.56 15.66 -29.85
N MET A 407 -14.93 16.90 -29.54
CA MET A 407 -16.19 17.47 -30.02
C MET A 407 -16.21 17.70 -31.54
N TYR A 408 -15.06 18.06 -32.14
CA TYR A 408 -14.95 18.33 -33.58
C TYR A 408 -14.67 17.07 -34.41
N ASN A 409 -13.95 16.08 -33.88
CA ASN A 409 -13.64 14.83 -34.58
C ASN A 409 -14.58 13.70 -34.12
N LYS A 410 -15.73 13.56 -34.78
CA LYS A 410 -16.72 12.52 -34.44
C LYS A 410 -16.34 11.11 -34.93
N ASP A 411 -15.46 10.99 -35.93
CA ASP A 411 -15.22 9.72 -36.62
C ASP A 411 -14.03 8.92 -36.06
N SER A 412 -13.07 9.55 -35.38
CA SER A 412 -11.96 8.84 -34.71
C SER A 412 -11.28 9.66 -33.60
N VAL A 413 -10.86 8.97 -32.54
CA VAL A 413 -10.10 9.56 -31.44
C VAL A 413 -8.65 9.78 -31.91
N PRO A 414 -8.10 11.00 -31.79
CA PRO A 414 -6.70 11.26 -32.12
C PRO A 414 -5.74 10.32 -31.35
N THR A 415 -4.84 9.64 -32.08
CA THR A 415 -3.85 8.70 -31.53
C THR A 415 -3.00 9.31 -30.42
N ASP A 416 -2.66 10.59 -30.53
CA ASP A 416 -1.92 11.33 -29.50
C ASP A 416 -2.58 11.32 -28.12
N ILE A 417 -3.93 11.36 -28.07
CA ILE A 417 -4.69 11.32 -26.81
C ILE A 417 -4.59 9.93 -26.20
N VAL A 418 -4.77 8.89 -27.02
CA VAL A 418 -4.68 7.49 -26.58
C VAL A 418 -3.28 7.19 -26.04
N ASN A 419 -2.23 7.58 -26.76
CA ASN A 419 -0.84 7.37 -26.35
C ASN A 419 -0.54 8.03 -25.00
N GLN A 420 -0.96 9.28 -24.80
CA GLN A 420 -0.75 10.00 -23.54
C GLN A 420 -1.55 9.41 -22.37
N LEU A 421 -2.82 9.04 -22.58
CA LEU A 421 -3.64 8.40 -21.54
C LEU A 421 -3.14 7.01 -21.17
N SER A 422 -2.53 6.29 -22.10
CA SER A 422 -1.93 4.96 -21.86
C SER A 422 -0.53 5.01 -21.23
N SER A 423 0.10 6.18 -21.18
CA SER A 423 1.48 6.34 -20.70
C SER A 423 1.57 6.50 -19.19
N THR A 424 2.16 5.52 -18.52
CA THR A 424 2.46 5.58 -17.08
C THR A 424 3.42 6.72 -16.73
N ALA A 425 4.39 7.03 -17.61
CA ALA A 425 5.33 8.14 -17.41
C ALA A 425 4.62 9.51 -17.45
N CYS A 426 3.62 9.69 -18.31
CA CYS A 426 2.83 10.92 -18.36
C CYS A 426 2.03 11.12 -17.08
N TRP A 427 1.33 10.09 -16.59
CA TRP A 427 0.62 10.14 -15.31
C TRP A 427 1.59 10.45 -14.16
N ASN A 428 2.70 9.72 -14.06
CA ASN A 428 3.70 9.94 -13.00
C ASN A 428 4.34 11.33 -13.04
N ALA A 429 4.51 11.94 -14.22
CA ALA A 429 5.04 13.30 -14.37
C ALA A 429 4.03 14.40 -14.01
N SER A 430 2.73 14.11 -14.05
CA SER A 430 1.68 15.12 -13.95
C SER A 430 1.37 15.57 -12.53
N PHE A 431 1.64 14.72 -11.54
CA PHE A 431 1.28 14.94 -10.14
C PHE A 431 2.50 14.91 -9.21
N LEU A 432 3.67 15.32 -9.71
CA LEU A 432 4.84 15.46 -8.86
C LEU A 432 4.60 16.51 -7.78
N ASP A 433 4.91 16.18 -6.53
CA ASP A 433 4.80 17.14 -5.43
C ASP A 433 5.93 18.18 -5.53
N GLN A 434 5.55 19.38 -5.96
CA GLN A 434 6.46 20.51 -6.12
C GLN A 434 6.61 21.32 -4.82
N SER A 435 5.76 21.08 -3.80
CA SER A 435 5.90 21.75 -2.51
C SER A 435 7.19 21.29 -1.85
N ASP A 436 8.05 22.24 -1.45
CA ASP A 436 9.39 21.98 -0.86
C ASP A 436 10.26 20.94 -1.62
N ASP A 437 10.10 20.83 -2.95
CA ASP A 437 10.83 19.84 -3.76
C ASP A 437 10.67 18.39 -3.26
N ILE A 438 9.53 18.05 -2.65
CA ILE A 438 9.29 16.72 -2.05
C ILE A 438 9.45 15.60 -3.08
N HIS A 439 9.11 15.83 -4.34
CA HIS A 439 9.33 14.82 -5.40
C HIS A 439 10.80 14.36 -5.49
N PHE A 440 11.81 15.22 -5.24
CA PHE A 440 13.22 14.79 -5.21
C PHE A 440 13.56 13.87 -4.01
N LYS A 441 12.73 13.84 -2.97
CA LYS A 441 12.88 12.96 -1.80
C LYS A 441 12.27 11.57 -2.02
N THR A 442 11.87 11.23 -3.26
CA THR A 442 11.17 9.97 -3.55
C THR A 442 11.98 8.73 -3.21
N ASN A 443 11.37 7.84 -2.43
CA ASN A 443 11.98 6.62 -1.91
C ASN A 443 10.90 5.60 -1.48
N PRO A 444 11.25 4.37 -1.03
CA PRO A 444 10.29 3.37 -0.56
C PRO A 444 9.28 3.80 0.53
N LYS A 445 9.50 4.94 1.21
CA LYS A 445 8.60 5.50 2.23
C LYS A 445 7.83 6.74 1.73
N ILE A 446 8.43 7.52 0.82
CA ILE A 446 7.85 8.78 0.34
C ILE A 446 7.60 8.66 -1.17
N PRO A 447 6.35 8.64 -1.64
CA PRO A 447 6.04 8.50 -3.06
C PRO A 447 6.37 9.75 -3.88
N GLY A 448 6.38 10.94 -3.26
CA GLY A 448 6.71 12.21 -3.92
C GLY A 448 5.68 12.68 -4.95
N ILE A 449 4.40 12.37 -4.70
CA ILE A 449 3.26 12.78 -5.54
C ILE A 449 2.24 13.56 -4.71
N ASP A 450 1.57 14.50 -5.37
CA ASP A 450 0.44 15.23 -4.80
C ASP A 450 -0.87 14.49 -5.12
N LEU A 451 -1.34 13.69 -4.15
CA LEU A 451 -2.60 12.95 -4.25
C LEU A 451 -3.82 13.87 -4.29
N ASN A 452 -3.77 15.08 -3.74
CA ASN A 452 -4.89 16.02 -3.82
C ASN A 452 -5.06 16.52 -5.26
N SER A 453 -3.97 16.83 -5.94
CA SER A 453 -4.00 17.17 -7.37
C SER A 453 -4.55 16.02 -8.23
N VAL A 454 -4.25 14.76 -7.89
CA VAL A 454 -4.83 13.57 -8.54
C VAL A 454 -6.36 13.57 -8.39
N ARG A 455 -6.86 13.74 -7.16
CA ARG A 455 -8.31 13.77 -6.87
C ARG A 455 -9.02 14.88 -7.63
N MET A 456 -8.49 16.11 -7.58
CA MET A 456 -9.07 17.27 -8.26
C MET A 456 -9.15 17.07 -9.78
N LEU A 457 -8.14 16.43 -10.38
CA LEU A 457 -8.16 16.11 -11.81
C LEU A 457 -9.25 15.07 -12.13
N PHE A 458 -9.35 14.00 -11.35
CA PHE A 458 -10.36 12.97 -11.58
C PHE A 458 -11.79 13.45 -11.31
N GLU A 459 -12.02 14.25 -10.27
CA GLU A 459 -13.30 14.92 -10.06
C GLU A 459 -13.70 15.79 -11.26
N THR A 460 -12.72 16.47 -11.86
CA THR A 460 -12.96 17.26 -13.06
C THR A 460 -13.27 16.37 -14.27
N LEU A 461 -12.58 15.24 -14.44
CA LEU A 461 -12.84 14.26 -15.49
C LEU A 461 -14.21 13.59 -15.34
N SER A 462 -14.72 13.45 -14.12
CA SER A 462 -16.05 12.90 -13.83
C SER A 462 -17.21 13.87 -14.12
N LYS A 463 -16.94 15.15 -14.39
CA LYS A 463 -18.00 16.12 -14.73
C LYS A 463 -18.66 15.75 -16.07
N PRO A 464 -19.97 16.01 -16.25
CA PRO A 464 -20.71 15.63 -17.46
C PRO A 464 -20.09 16.14 -18.78
N GLY A 465 -19.43 17.30 -18.75
CA GLY A 465 -18.76 17.88 -19.92
C GLY A 465 -17.53 17.09 -20.41
N PHE A 466 -16.98 16.18 -19.61
CA PHE A 466 -15.81 15.36 -19.93
C PHE A 466 -16.13 13.87 -20.11
N SER A 467 -17.42 13.49 -20.16
CA SER A 467 -17.86 12.09 -20.25
C SER A 467 -17.21 11.28 -21.38
N GLY A 468 -17.09 11.85 -22.58
CA GLY A 468 -16.41 11.19 -23.70
C GLY A 468 -14.91 10.98 -23.48
N LEU A 469 -14.26 11.87 -22.73
CA LEU A 469 -12.85 11.72 -22.36
C LEU A 469 -12.67 10.70 -21.23
N LEU A 470 -13.59 10.66 -20.27
CA LEU A 470 -13.62 9.64 -19.21
C LEU A 470 -13.80 8.23 -19.82
N GLU A 471 -14.72 8.07 -20.76
CA GLU A 471 -14.91 6.78 -21.46
C GLU A 471 -13.64 6.37 -22.22
N GLN A 472 -12.99 7.32 -22.90
CA GLN A 472 -11.73 7.07 -23.58
C GLN A 472 -10.60 6.72 -22.61
N ALA A 473 -10.50 7.38 -21.46
CA ALA A 473 -9.53 7.08 -20.42
C ALA A 473 -9.75 5.67 -19.84
N THR A 474 -11.01 5.29 -19.56
CA THR A 474 -11.37 3.93 -19.13
C THR A 474 -10.93 2.89 -20.16
N LYS A 475 -11.21 3.11 -21.45
CA LYS A 475 -10.77 2.21 -22.54
C LYS A 475 -9.25 2.09 -22.61
N SER A 476 -8.53 3.21 -22.47
CA SER A 476 -7.06 3.22 -22.46
C SER A 476 -6.49 2.48 -21.24
N PHE A 477 -7.12 2.59 -20.07
CA PHE A 477 -6.70 1.86 -18.87
C PHE A 477 -6.94 0.36 -18.97
N GLU A 478 -8.11 -0.03 -19.47
CA GLU A 478 -8.52 -1.43 -19.67
C GLU A 478 -7.62 -2.13 -20.72
N SER A 479 -7.46 -1.53 -21.90
CA SER A 479 -6.82 -2.21 -23.04
C SER A 479 -5.31 -2.05 -23.14
N LEU A 480 -4.74 -0.96 -22.60
CA LEU A 480 -3.32 -0.62 -22.79
C LEU A 480 -2.56 -0.50 -21.46
N LEU A 481 -3.01 0.35 -20.52
CA LEU A 481 -2.19 0.71 -19.37
C LEU A 481 -2.08 -0.44 -18.34
N ILE A 482 -3.19 -0.95 -17.81
CA ILE A 482 -3.18 -1.98 -16.74
C ILE A 482 -2.50 -3.28 -17.21
N PRO A 483 -2.77 -3.81 -18.41
CA PRO A 483 -2.10 -5.02 -18.90
C PRO A 483 -0.57 -4.88 -19.00
N GLN A 484 -0.08 -3.67 -19.28
CA GLN A 484 1.35 -3.37 -19.48
C GLN A 484 2.10 -3.08 -18.17
N LEU A 485 1.44 -3.03 -17.02
CA LEU A 485 2.08 -2.76 -15.73
C LEU A 485 3.12 -3.86 -15.38
N PRO A 486 4.40 -3.52 -15.19
CA PRO A 486 5.44 -4.52 -15.01
C PRO A 486 5.37 -5.20 -13.63
N ARG A 487 5.80 -6.47 -13.55
CA ARG A 487 5.92 -7.22 -12.27
C ARG A 487 7.02 -6.65 -11.36
N SER A 488 8.09 -6.17 -11.99
CA SER A 488 9.24 -5.55 -11.34
C SER A 488 9.47 -4.18 -11.96
N PRO A 489 8.81 -3.12 -11.46
CA PRO A 489 9.04 -1.77 -11.95
C PRO A 489 10.50 -1.34 -11.71
N PRO A 490 11.12 -0.61 -12.66
CA PRO A 490 12.57 -0.39 -12.65
C PRO A 490 13.06 0.55 -11.54
N ASP A 491 12.19 1.42 -11.04
CA ASP A 491 12.44 2.30 -9.90
C ASP A 491 11.13 2.58 -9.16
N VAL A 492 11.24 3.05 -7.91
CA VAL A 492 10.08 3.50 -7.11
C VAL A 492 9.27 4.59 -7.80
N GLU A 493 9.87 5.43 -8.65
CA GLU A 493 9.12 6.44 -9.40
C GLU A 493 8.08 5.85 -10.35
N ALA A 494 8.35 4.67 -10.92
CA ALA A 494 7.38 4.00 -11.79
C ALA A 494 6.18 3.45 -11.00
N MET A 495 6.34 3.20 -9.70
CA MET A 495 5.28 2.65 -8.81
C MET A 495 4.16 3.65 -8.52
N ARG A 496 4.39 4.95 -8.70
CA ARG A 496 3.39 6.00 -8.40
C ARG A 496 2.06 5.78 -9.12
N ILE A 497 2.09 5.15 -10.28
CA ILE A 497 0.90 4.83 -11.07
C ILE A 497 -0.13 4.00 -10.30
N TYR A 498 0.30 3.10 -9.40
CA TYR A 498 -0.62 2.28 -8.62
C TYR A 498 -1.44 3.12 -7.62
N LEU A 499 -0.83 4.15 -7.04
CA LEU A 499 -1.53 5.12 -6.18
C LEU A 499 -2.45 6.02 -6.99
N ILE A 500 -1.99 6.51 -8.15
CA ILE A 500 -2.81 7.33 -9.05
C ILE A 500 -4.05 6.55 -9.50
N LEU A 501 -3.89 5.30 -9.94
CA LEU A 501 -5.02 4.48 -10.38
C LEU A 501 -5.99 4.17 -9.25
N SER A 502 -5.53 3.99 -8.00
CA SER A 502 -6.44 3.73 -6.87
C SER A 502 -7.44 4.86 -6.58
N GLU A 503 -7.17 6.08 -7.04
CA GLU A 503 -8.07 7.23 -6.93
C GLU A 503 -9.02 7.38 -8.13
N TYR A 504 -8.96 6.48 -9.12
CA TYR A 504 -9.76 6.60 -10.33
C TYR A 504 -11.26 6.30 -10.07
N PRO A 505 -12.19 7.26 -10.27
CA PRO A 505 -13.58 7.11 -9.85
C PRO A 505 -14.33 5.95 -10.52
N ALA A 506 -13.98 5.62 -11.76
CA ALA A 506 -14.67 4.56 -12.50
C ALA A 506 -14.40 3.15 -11.94
N LEU A 507 -13.42 2.99 -11.03
CA LEU A 507 -13.16 1.72 -10.35
C LEU A 507 -14.26 1.33 -9.36
N GLN A 508 -15.03 2.31 -8.87
CA GLN A 508 -16.12 2.09 -7.91
C GLN A 508 -17.43 1.64 -8.60
N ASP A 509 -17.57 1.89 -9.90
CA ASP A 509 -18.74 1.50 -10.68
C ASP A 509 -18.75 -0.02 -10.92
N SER A 510 -19.85 -0.68 -10.52
CA SER A 510 -20.03 -2.13 -10.66
C SER A 510 -19.92 -2.63 -12.10
N LYS A 511 -20.22 -1.78 -13.09
CA LYS A 511 -20.06 -2.11 -14.52
C LYS A 511 -18.61 -2.37 -14.91
N ASN A 512 -17.66 -1.76 -14.20
CA ASN A 512 -16.24 -1.82 -14.52
C ASN A 512 -15.45 -2.82 -13.66
N TYR A 513 -16.08 -3.50 -12.70
CA TYR A 513 -15.37 -4.42 -11.79
C TYR A 513 -14.59 -5.50 -12.55
N ILE A 514 -15.24 -6.18 -13.51
CA ILE A 514 -14.62 -7.26 -14.29
C ILE A 514 -13.55 -6.74 -15.25
N ARG A 515 -13.78 -5.57 -15.86
CA ARG A 515 -12.94 -5.03 -16.94
C ARG A 515 -11.74 -4.22 -16.44
N LEU A 516 -11.85 -3.61 -15.26
CA LEU A 516 -10.90 -2.60 -14.77
C LEU A 516 -10.40 -2.91 -13.37
N THR A 517 -11.31 -3.01 -12.38
CA THR A 517 -10.92 -3.04 -10.96
C THR A 517 -10.26 -4.37 -10.55
N ILE A 518 -10.79 -5.50 -11.02
CA ILE A 518 -10.19 -6.83 -10.77
C ILE A 518 -8.87 -6.98 -11.54
N PRO A 519 -8.75 -6.61 -12.83
CA PRO A 519 -7.47 -6.55 -13.52
C PRO A 519 -6.40 -5.69 -12.83
N LEU A 520 -6.78 -4.56 -12.26
CA LEU A 520 -5.86 -3.75 -11.44
C LEU A 520 -5.42 -4.50 -10.19
N ALA A 521 -6.35 -5.16 -9.49
CA ALA A 521 -6.02 -5.98 -8.32
C ALA A 521 -5.05 -7.11 -8.66
N MET A 522 -5.28 -7.82 -9.76
CA MET A 522 -4.38 -8.84 -10.27
C MET A 522 -3.00 -8.26 -10.63
N ALA A 523 -2.94 -7.08 -11.24
CA ALA A 523 -1.68 -6.41 -11.56
C ALA A 523 -0.89 -6.03 -10.29
N ILE A 524 -1.56 -5.61 -9.21
CA ILE A 524 -0.94 -5.32 -7.91
C ILE A 524 -0.42 -6.62 -7.26
N LEU A 525 -1.23 -7.68 -7.24
CA LEU A 525 -0.84 -8.96 -6.64
C LEU A 525 0.29 -9.66 -7.41
N ARG A 526 0.50 -9.31 -8.68
CA ARG A 526 1.58 -9.81 -9.53
C ARG A 526 2.93 -9.14 -9.27
N LEU A 527 2.98 -8.09 -8.45
CA LEU A 527 4.22 -7.40 -8.10
C LEU A 527 5.19 -8.31 -7.33
N ASP A 528 6.48 -8.20 -7.64
CA ASP A 528 7.53 -8.89 -6.88
C ASP A 528 7.56 -8.42 -5.41
N ALA A 529 8.17 -9.23 -4.53
CA ALA A 529 8.18 -8.99 -3.08
C ALA A 529 8.67 -7.59 -2.67
N ASN A 530 9.67 -7.03 -3.36
CA ASN A 530 10.22 -5.72 -3.03
C ASN A 530 9.27 -4.56 -3.43
N PRO A 531 8.85 -4.40 -4.70
CA PRO A 531 7.81 -3.44 -5.08
C PRO A 531 6.51 -3.57 -4.28
N SER A 532 6.08 -4.80 -3.99
CA SER A 532 4.87 -5.07 -3.20
C SER A 532 4.97 -4.50 -1.78
N LYS A 533 6.13 -4.62 -1.11
CA LYS A 533 6.40 -4.00 0.20
C LYS A 533 6.46 -2.48 0.14
N VAL A 534 6.97 -1.90 -0.96
CA VAL A 534 6.97 -0.43 -1.15
C VAL A 534 5.54 0.09 -1.19
N LEU A 535 4.67 -0.57 -1.96
CA LEU A 535 3.27 -0.19 -2.05
C LEU A 535 2.54 -0.34 -0.71
N ASP A 536 2.79 -1.43 0.03
CA ASP A 536 2.24 -1.62 1.39
C ASP A 536 2.63 -0.47 2.33
N ASN A 537 3.90 -0.06 2.30
CA ASN A 537 4.37 1.06 3.12
C ASN A 537 3.71 2.37 2.71
N TRP A 538 3.54 2.63 1.42
CA TRP A 538 2.85 3.83 0.96
C TRP A 538 1.39 3.85 1.37
N TRP A 539 0.70 2.69 1.31
CA TRP A 539 -0.66 2.56 1.79
C TRP A 539 -0.83 2.81 3.28
N CYS A 540 0.22 2.61 4.11
CA CYS A 540 0.18 3.00 5.53
C CYS A 540 0.12 4.52 5.77
N PHE A 541 0.46 5.34 4.77
CA PHE A 541 0.54 6.81 4.91
C PHE A 541 -0.53 7.55 4.09
N VAL A 542 -1.47 6.84 3.47
CA VAL A 542 -2.56 7.50 2.72
C VAL A 542 -3.60 8.06 3.68
N ASP A 543 -4.40 9.00 3.22
CA ASP A 543 -5.54 9.49 3.99
C ASP A 543 -6.53 8.35 4.31
N SER A 544 -7.01 8.26 5.56
CA SER A 544 -7.94 7.21 5.99
C SER A 544 -9.21 7.13 5.13
N ASN A 545 -9.68 8.26 4.58
CA ASN A 545 -10.82 8.29 3.65
C ASN A 545 -10.55 7.54 2.34
N VAL A 546 -9.33 7.57 1.82
CA VAL A 546 -8.92 6.84 0.61
C VAL A 546 -8.87 5.36 0.92
N PHE A 547 -8.25 5.03 2.06
CA PHE A 547 -8.11 3.66 2.51
C PHE A 547 -9.48 3.01 2.70
N THR A 548 -10.41 3.72 3.35
CA THR A 548 -11.82 3.31 3.52
C THR A 548 -12.48 3.03 2.16
N ARG A 549 -12.38 3.95 1.20
CA ARG A 549 -12.92 3.76 -0.16
C ARG A 549 -12.34 2.54 -0.87
N MET A 550 -11.04 2.26 -0.69
CA MET A 550 -10.41 1.06 -1.28
C MET A 550 -10.99 -0.23 -0.66
N VAL A 551 -11.13 -0.28 0.67
CA VAL A 551 -11.72 -1.43 1.37
C VAL A 551 -13.16 -1.64 0.93
N ASP A 552 -14.00 -0.60 0.93
CA ASP A 552 -15.41 -0.67 0.51
C ASP A 552 -15.57 -1.12 -0.94
N MET A 553 -14.71 -0.63 -1.84
CA MET A 553 -14.72 -1.03 -3.25
C MET A 553 -14.45 -2.53 -3.41
N TYR A 554 -13.41 -3.06 -2.78
CA TYR A 554 -13.10 -4.49 -2.90
C TYR A 554 -14.09 -5.38 -2.15
N LYS A 555 -14.67 -4.93 -1.03
CA LYS A 555 -15.81 -5.61 -0.38
C LYS A 555 -17.01 -5.70 -1.31
N SER A 556 -17.35 -4.60 -1.99
CA SER A 556 -18.46 -4.54 -2.95
C SER A 556 -18.24 -5.50 -4.13
N ILE A 557 -16.99 -5.69 -4.56
CA ILE A 557 -16.64 -6.69 -5.59
C ILE A 557 -16.87 -8.12 -5.10
N VAL A 558 -16.51 -8.44 -3.85
CA VAL A 558 -16.78 -9.77 -3.28
C VAL A 558 -18.29 -10.05 -3.26
N VAL A 559 -19.10 -9.08 -2.79
CA VAL A 559 -20.57 -9.20 -2.79
C VAL A 559 -21.14 -9.33 -4.20
N PHE A 560 -20.62 -8.55 -5.16
CA PHE A 560 -21.02 -8.63 -6.57
C PHE A 560 -20.74 -10.01 -7.18
N LEU A 561 -19.56 -10.59 -6.90
CA LEU A 561 -19.20 -11.91 -7.41
C LEU A 561 -20.10 -13.00 -6.79
N LEU A 562 -20.41 -12.91 -5.50
CA LEU A 562 -21.30 -13.85 -4.79
C LEU A 562 -22.76 -13.81 -5.29
N THR A 563 -23.31 -12.62 -5.55
CA THR A 563 -24.74 -12.43 -5.90
C THR A 563 -25.05 -12.57 -7.39
N GLY A 564 -24.17 -12.09 -8.28
CA GLY A 564 -24.45 -12.01 -9.72
C GLY A 564 -23.29 -12.39 -10.65
N GLY A 565 -22.08 -12.61 -10.11
CA GLY A 565 -20.89 -12.90 -10.92
C GLY A 565 -20.93 -14.26 -11.63
N LYS A 566 -21.61 -15.26 -11.06
CA LYS A 566 -21.68 -16.63 -11.60
C LYS A 566 -22.31 -16.72 -13.00
N THR A 567 -23.17 -15.77 -13.38
CA THR A 567 -23.84 -15.75 -14.69
C THR A 567 -23.13 -14.88 -15.74
N LEU A 568 -22.30 -13.92 -15.31
CA LEU A 568 -21.66 -12.93 -16.16
C LEU A 568 -20.20 -13.28 -16.54
N VAL A 569 -19.54 -14.15 -15.78
CA VAL A 569 -18.12 -14.49 -15.95
C VAL A 569 -17.98 -15.92 -16.45
N VAL A 570 -17.08 -16.14 -17.41
CA VAL A 570 -16.74 -17.50 -17.87
C VAL A 570 -16.19 -18.30 -16.68
N PRO A 571 -16.69 -19.52 -16.41
CA PRO A 571 -16.38 -20.29 -15.19
C PRO A 571 -14.87 -20.38 -14.86
N MET A 572 -14.01 -20.50 -15.88
CA MET A 572 -12.55 -20.59 -15.71
C MET A 572 -11.89 -19.34 -15.11
N PHE A 573 -12.47 -18.15 -15.30
CA PHE A 573 -11.88 -16.89 -14.79
C PHE A 573 -12.51 -16.45 -13.48
N TYR A 574 -13.70 -16.95 -13.15
CA TYR A 574 -14.45 -16.58 -11.94
C TYR A 574 -13.63 -16.86 -10.67
N GLU A 575 -13.07 -18.07 -10.53
CA GLU A 575 -12.27 -18.44 -9.36
C GLU A 575 -11.02 -17.57 -9.19
N ASN A 576 -10.31 -17.32 -10.28
CA ASN A 576 -9.12 -16.45 -10.28
C ASN A 576 -9.46 -15.01 -9.89
N TYR A 577 -10.58 -14.48 -10.36
CA TYR A 577 -11.04 -13.12 -10.05
C TYR A 577 -11.48 -12.99 -8.59
N PHE A 578 -12.20 -14.00 -8.10
CA PHE A 578 -12.64 -14.07 -6.71
C PHE A 578 -11.45 -14.17 -5.75
N LEU A 579 -10.51 -15.10 -6.01
CA LEU A 579 -9.28 -15.26 -5.23
C LEU A 579 -8.42 -13.99 -5.24
N SER A 580 -8.28 -13.33 -6.38
CA SER A 580 -7.50 -12.11 -6.50
C SER A 580 -8.11 -10.96 -5.70
N THR A 581 -9.44 -10.87 -5.65
CA THR A 581 -10.13 -9.85 -4.85
C THR A 581 -9.92 -10.10 -3.35
N LEU A 582 -10.06 -11.34 -2.90
CA LEU A 582 -9.86 -11.72 -1.48
C LEU A 582 -8.40 -11.52 -1.04
N ARG A 583 -7.43 -11.93 -1.86
CA ARG A 583 -6.00 -11.71 -1.58
C ARG A 583 -5.62 -10.22 -1.49
N LEU A 584 -6.27 -9.38 -2.29
CA LEU A 584 -6.02 -7.95 -2.19
C LEU A 584 -6.65 -7.33 -0.93
N LEU A 585 -7.87 -7.75 -0.56
CA LEU A 585 -8.46 -7.40 0.73
C LEU A 585 -7.60 -7.84 1.90
N GLU A 586 -7.02 -9.05 1.84
CA GLU A 586 -6.09 -9.56 2.84
C GLU A 586 -4.83 -8.69 2.93
N LYS A 587 -4.32 -8.23 1.78
CA LYS A 587 -3.18 -7.29 1.73
C LYS A 587 -3.53 -5.95 2.37
N LEU A 588 -4.70 -5.37 2.07
CA LEU A 588 -5.18 -4.14 2.71
C LEU A 588 -5.37 -4.35 4.21
N HIS A 589 -5.93 -5.48 4.63
CA HIS A 589 -6.08 -5.83 6.04
C HIS A 589 -4.72 -5.83 6.77
N LYS A 590 -3.70 -6.47 6.19
CA LYS A 590 -2.32 -6.48 6.74
C LYS A 590 -1.69 -5.09 6.83
N VAL A 591 -2.02 -4.19 5.91
CA VAL A 591 -1.62 -2.77 5.99
C VAL A 591 -2.36 -2.06 7.12
N ASN A 592 -3.67 -2.29 7.26
CA ASN A 592 -4.47 -1.69 8.32
C ASN A 592 -4.04 -2.12 9.73
N LEU A 593 -3.55 -3.35 9.90
CA LEU A 593 -2.97 -3.80 11.18
C LEU A 593 -1.76 -2.94 11.63
N LYS A 594 -1.08 -2.27 10.69
CA LYS A 594 0.06 -1.38 10.97
C LYS A 594 -0.34 0.08 11.10
N ALA A 595 -1.26 0.54 10.25
CA ALA A 595 -1.59 1.96 10.11
C ALA A 595 -2.87 2.38 10.84
N GLN A 596 -3.75 1.43 11.19
CA GLN A 596 -5.02 1.63 11.88
C GLN A 596 -5.90 2.71 11.21
N HIS A 597 -6.01 2.67 9.88
CA HIS A 597 -6.84 3.62 9.11
C HIS A 597 -8.33 3.45 9.38
N VAL A 598 -8.78 2.20 9.53
CA VAL A 598 -10.18 1.83 9.79
C VAL A 598 -10.26 0.79 10.91
N GLU A 599 -11.41 0.71 11.57
CA GLU A 599 -11.67 -0.34 12.57
C GLU A 599 -11.69 -1.74 11.94
N TYR A 600 -11.33 -2.76 12.72
CA TYR A 600 -11.30 -4.17 12.25
C TYR A 600 -12.66 -4.60 11.67
N ASN A 601 -13.75 -4.23 12.33
CA ASN A 601 -15.13 -4.57 11.96
C ASN A 601 -15.54 -3.98 10.61
N HIS A 602 -14.87 -2.92 10.15
CA HIS A 602 -15.16 -2.32 8.85
C HIS A 602 -14.83 -3.28 7.68
N PHE A 603 -13.99 -4.29 7.90
CA PHE A 603 -13.72 -5.32 6.89
C PHE A 603 -14.85 -6.36 6.75
N TYR A 604 -15.81 -6.40 7.69
CA TYR A 604 -16.88 -7.39 7.69
C TYR A 604 -17.84 -7.22 6.53
N ILE A 605 -18.26 -8.35 5.96
CA ILE A 605 -19.36 -8.42 5.00
C ILE A 605 -20.61 -8.78 5.80
N SER A 606 -21.48 -7.79 6.01
CA SER A 606 -22.65 -7.88 6.90
C SER A 606 -23.57 -9.07 6.56
N ASP A 607 -23.85 -9.26 5.28
CA ASP A 607 -24.85 -10.23 4.79
C ASP A 607 -24.25 -11.59 4.43
N ILE A 608 -23.02 -11.88 4.83
CA ILE A 608 -22.28 -13.06 4.36
C ILE A 608 -22.98 -14.39 4.68
N THR A 609 -23.67 -14.47 5.82
CA THR A 609 -24.45 -15.64 6.26
C THR A 609 -25.69 -15.89 5.39
N SER A 610 -26.22 -14.86 4.72
CA SER A 610 -27.33 -15.00 3.77
C SER A 610 -26.86 -15.36 2.35
N LEU A 611 -25.61 -15.00 2.03
CA LEU A 611 -25.03 -15.16 0.69
C LEU A 611 -24.34 -16.51 0.49
N VAL A 612 -23.77 -17.08 1.56
CA VAL A 612 -22.98 -18.30 1.51
C VAL A 612 -23.35 -19.21 2.67
N ASP A 613 -23.48 -20.50 2.36
CA ASP A 613 -23.57 -21.54 3.38
C ASP A 613 -22.19 -21.73 4.03
N ILE A 614 -22.03 -21.13 5.21
CA ILE A 614 -20.79 -21.17 5.99
C ILE A 614 -20.45 -22.60 6.45
N HIS A 615 -21.46 -23.45 6.69
CA HIS A 615 -21.26 -24.83 7.09
C HIS A 615 -20.60 -25.63 5.94
N GLU A 616 -21.12 -25.52 4.72
CA GLU A 616 -20.48 -26.15 3.56
C GLU A 616 -19.09 -25.59 3.25
N ASP A 617 -18.90 -24.27 3.32
CA ASP A 617 -17.62 -23.62 3.02
C ASP A 617 -16.54 -24.02 4.04
N TYR A 618 -16.91 -24.11 5.33
CA TYR A 618 -16.04 -24.62 6.38
C TYR A 618 -15.60 -26.06 6.12
N LEU A 619 -16.53 -26.96 5.78
CA LEU A 619 -16.20 -28.35 5.49
C LEU A 619 -15.24 -28.47 4.29
N LYS A 620 -15.45 -27.68 3.23
CA LYS A 620 -14.53 -27.63 2.08
C LYS A 620 -13.15 -27.12 2.49
N TRP A 621 -13.10 -26.10 3.35
CA TRP A 621 -11.84 -25.58 3.88
C TRP A 621 -11.11 -26.59 4.77
N PHE A 622 -11.83 -27.27 5.67
CA PHE A 622 -11.30 -28.31 6.53
C PHE A 622 -10.71 -29.48 5.72
N LEU A 623 -11.44 -29.98 4.72
CA LEU A 623 -10.98 -31.05 3.83
C LEU A 623 -9.78 -30.63 2.98
N SER A 624 -9.71 -29.36 2.56
CA SER A 624 -8.57 -28.82 1.82
C SER A 624 -7.28 -28.78 2.65
N LYS A 625 -7.38 -28.56 3.97
CA LYS A 625 -6.22 -28.63 4.88
C LYS A 625 -5.72 -30.06 5.09
N ALA A 626 -6.57 -31.06 4.89
CA ALA A 626 -6.24 -32.46 5.12
C ALA A 626 -5.58 -33.15 3.91
N ASP A 627 -5.33 -32.44 2.80
CA ASP A 627 -4.85 -32.97 1.51
C ASP A 627 -5.76 -34.07 0.90
N ILE A 628 -7.04 -34.13 1.29
CA ILE A 628 -7.99 -35.19 0.88
C ILE A 628 -8.71 -34.85 -0.45
N SER A 629 -8.58 -33.62 -0.98
CA SER A 629 -9.30 -33.20 -2.19
C SER A 629 -8.50 -32.28 -3.12
N ASP A 630 -8.45 -32.61 -4.42
CA ASP A 630 -7.87 -31.83 -5.52
C ASP A 630 -8.75 -30.63 -6.00
N PHE A 631 -9.80 -30.27 -5.27
CA PHE A 631 -10.69 -29.18 -5.68
C PHE A 631 -10.12 -27.81 -5.28
N LEU A 632 -9.74 -27.02 -6.29
CA LEU A 632 -9.29 -25.62 -6.19
C LEU A 632 -10.44 -24.63 -5.84
N SER A 633 -11.36 -25.00 -4.95
CA SER A 633 -12.44 -24.09 -4.54
C SER A 633 -11.90 -23.00 -3.60
N VAL A 634 -12.24 -21.74 -3.91
CA VAL A 634 -11.90 -20.61 -3.05
C VAL A 634 -12.81 -20.62 -1.84
N ASN A 635 -12.25 -20.85 -0.66
CA ASN A 635 -13.01 -20.93 0.59
C ASN A 635 -12.94 -19.58 1.34
N LEU A 636 -14.08 -19.03 1.72
CA LEU A 636 -14.19 -17.77 2.46
C LEU A 636 -13.72 -17.94 3.91
N CYS A 637 -13.91 -19.13 4.48
CA CYS A 637 -13.40 -19.51 5.80
C CYS A 637 -11.87 -19.36 5.95
N ALA A 638 -11.11 -19.34 4.84
CA ALA A 638 -9.68 -19.04 4.85
C ALA A 638 -9.36 -17.55 5.09
N TYR A 639 -10.36 -16.67 5.08
CA TYR A 639 -10.23 -15.22 5.25
C TYR A 639 -11.09 -14.72 6.44
N PRO A 640 -10.69 -14.94 7.69
CA PRO A 640 -11.55 -14.69 8.86
C PRO A 640 -11.90 -13.21 9.09
N PHE A 641 -11.08 -12.27 8.59
CA PHE A 641 -11.27 -10.83 8.78
C PHE A 641 -12.45 -10.26 7.98
N ILE A 642 -13.02 -11.00 7.01
CA ILE A 642 -14.25 -10.59 6.31
C ILE A 642 -15.52 -11.18 6.94
N LEU A 643 -15.37 -12.15 7.85
CA LEU A 643 -16.47 -12.84 8.50
C LEU A 643 -16.91 -12.05 9.73
N ASN A 644 -18.22 -11.83 9.87
CA ASN A 644 -18.79 -11.25 11.07
C ASN A 644 -18.85 -12.29 12.21
N ALA A 645 -19.17 -11.85 13.42
CA ALA A 645 -19.25 -12.72 14.59
C ALA A 645 -20.23 -13.89 14.41
N GLN A 646 -21.38 -13.68 13.75
CA GLN A 646 -22.37 -14.71 13.48
C GLN A 646 -21.83 -15.84 12.57
N ALA A 647 -21.11 -15.48 11.50
CA ALA A 647 -20.47 -16.46 10.61
C ALA A 647 -19.38 -17.25 11.35
N LYS A 648 -18.55 -16.58 12.15
CA LYS A 648 -17.51 -17.25 12.94
C LYS A 648 -18.10 -18.20 13.98
N THR A 649 -19.20 -17.84 14.64
CA THR A 649 -19.92 -18.74 15.55
C THR A 649 -20.44 -19.97 14.81
N THR A 650 -21.00 -19.80 13.61
CA THR A 650 -21.44 -20.92 12.77
C THR A 650 -20.28 -21.86 12.44
N MET A 651 -19.09 -21.32 12.14
CA MET A 651 -17.88 -22.13 11.92
C MET A 651 -17.47 -22.92 13.16
N LEU A 652 -17.47 -22.28 14.34
CA LEU A 652 -17.11 -22.95 15.60
C LEU A 652 -18.11 -24.07 15.95
N GLN A 653 -19.41 -23.82 15.76
CA GLN A 653 -20.46 -24.82 15.95
C GLN A 653 -20.29 -26.01 15.01
N THR A 654 -20.03 -25.74 13.72
CA THR A 654 -19.79 -26.79 12.73
C THR A 654 -18.56 -27.63 13.09
N ASP A 655 -17.49 -26.99 13.57
CA ASP A 655 -16.30 -27.71 14.02
C ASP A 655 -16.56 -28.55 15.28
N ALA A 656 -17.32 -28.02 16.24
CA ALA A 656 -17.72 -28.75 17.43
C ALA A 656 -18.55 -29.99 17.07
N GLU A 657 -19.55 -29.85 16.18
CA GLU A 657 -20.35 -30.97 15.69
C GLU A 657 -19.49 -32.01 14.96
N LEU A 658 -18.55 -31.58 14.12
CA LEU A 658 -17.63 -32.47 13.42
C LEU A 658 -16.74 -33.23 14.40
N GLN A 659 -16.14 -32.54 15.37
CA GLN A 659 -15.32 -33.15 16.41
C GLN A 659 -16.12 -34.14 17.28
N MET A 660 -17.37 -33.80 17.63
CA MET A 660 -18.29 -34.72 18.31
C MET A 660 -18.54 -35.99 17.49
N GLN A 661 -18.85 -35.86 16.20
CA GLN A 661 -19.08 -37.01 15.32
C GLN A 661 -17.83 -37.89 15.18
N MET A 662 -16.65 -37.28 15.06
CA MET A 662 -15.37 -37.99 15.03
C MET A 662 -15.11 -38.76 16.34
N ALA A 663 -15.40 -38.16 17.50
CA ALA A 663 -15.25 -38.81 18.80
C ALA A 663 -16.23 -39.99 18.97
N VAL A 664 -17.49 -39.84 18.54
CA VAL A 664 -18.49 -40.92 18.53
C VAL A 664 -18.06 -42.06 17.60
N SER A 665 -17.62 -41.74 16.38
CA SER A 665 -17.14 -42.74 15.43
C SER A 665 -15.91 -43.47 15.96
N GLY A 666 -14.98 -42.77 16.61
CA GLY A 666 -13.82 -43.37 17.26
C GLY A 666 -14.19 -44.30 18.41
N ALA A 667 -15.16 -43.91 19.26
CA ALA A 667 -15.67 -44.76 20.33
C ALA A 667 -16.39 -46.00 19.78
N ASN A 668 -17.20 -45.85 18.72
CA ASN A 668 -17.87 -46.97 18.07
C ASN A 668 -16.86 -47.93 17.42
N LEU A 669 -15.83 -47.42 16.74
CA LEU A 669 -14.79 -48.24 16.14
C LEU A 669 -13.98 -48.99 17.21
N HIS A 670 -13.65 -48.33 18.33
CA HIS A 670 -13.07 -48.97 19.50
C HIS A 670 -13.99 -50.06 20.06
N ASN A 671 -15.30 -49.81 20.19
CA ASN A 671 -16.26 -50.81 20.68
C ASN A 671 -16.38 -52.02 19.75
N VAL A 672 -16.40 -51.79 18.43
CA VAL A 672 -16.36 -52.84 17.43
C VAL A 672 -15.05 -53.65 17.57
N PHE A 673 -13.92 -52.97 17.75
CA PHE A 673 -12.64 -53.62 18.00
C PHE A 673 -12.66 -54.45 19.30
N MET A 674 -13.16 -53.91 20.43
CA MET A 674 -13.26 -54.64 21.70
C MET A 674 -14.22 -55.82 21.64
N LEU A 675 -15.28 -55.72 20.84
CA LEU A 675 -16.18 -56.83 20.54
C LEU A 675 -15.45 -57.94 19.77
N LEU A 676 -14.61 -57.56 18.79
CA LEU A 676 -13.79 -58.48 18.00
C LEU A 676 -12.64 -59.11 18.83
N THR A 677 -12.11 -58.41 19.85
CA THR A 677 -11.07 -58.93 20.75
C THR A 677 -11.63 -59.65 21.98
N LEU A 678 -12.96 -59.84 22.09
CA LEU A 678 -13.64 -60.52 23.21
C LEU A 678 -13.45 -59.85 24.58
N GLU A 679 -13.25 -58.53 24.61
CA GLU A 679 -13.12 -57.73 25.83
C GLU A 679 -14.24 -56.67 25.95
N PRO A 680 -15.53 -57.08 26.01
CA PRO A 680 -16.67 -56.15 26.00
C PRO A 680 -16.74 -55.23 27.23
N GLN A 681 -16.00 -55.57 28.29
CA GLN A 681 -15.89 -54.82 29.54
C GLN A 681 -15.22 -53.44 29.34
N LEU A 682 -14.40 -53.30 28.28
CA LEU A 682 -13.60 -52.11 27.98
C LEU A 682 -14.25 -51.23 26.89
N ALA A 683 -15.53 -51.47 26.59
CA ALA A 683 -16.30 -50.64 25.67
C ALA A 683 -16.45 -49.21 26.23
N ARG A 684 -16.26 -48.22 25.36
CA ARG A 684 -16.39 -46.80 25.66
C ARG A 684 -17.80 -46.32 25.32
N ASN A 685 -18.39 -45.52 26.20
CA ASN A 685 -19.67 -44.87 25.92
C ASN A 685 -19.49 -43.85 24.77
N PRO A 686 -20.36 -43.81 23.74
CA PRO A 686 -20.33 -42.78 22.70
C PRO A 686 -20.75 -41.39 23.19
N TYR A 687 -21.40 -41.28 24.34
CA TYR A 687 -21.80 -40.01 24.95
C TYR A 687 -20.93 -39.68 26.17
N LEU A 688 -20.80 -38.38 26.47
CA LEU A 688 -20.33 -37.89 27.76
C LEU A 688 -21.54 -37.83 28.70
N VAL A 689 -21.65 -38.76 29.64
CA VAL A 689 -22.81 -38.83 30.54
C VAL A 689 -22.42 -38.31 31.91
N LEU A 690 -23.13 -37.30 32.40
CA LEU A 690 -22.94 -36.75 33.74
C LEU A 690 -24.16 -37.09 34.61
N HIS A 691 -23.90 -37.85 35.67
CA HIS A 691 -24.89 -38.18 36.71
C HIS A 691 -24.75 -37.21 37.87
N VAL A 692 -25.79 -36.39 38.12
CA VAL A 692 -25.73 -35.32 39.10
C VAL A 692 -27.00 -35.25 39.94
N ARG A 693 -26.85 -34.88 41.22
CA ARG A 693 -27.98 -34.60 42.12
C ARG A 693 -28.15 -33.11 42.29
N ARG A 694 -29.40 -32.61 42.27
CA ARG A 694 -29.71 -31.17 42.45
C ARG A 694 -29.11 -30.58 43.73
N SER A 695 -29.06 -31.37 44.82
CA SER A 695 -28.54 -30.91 46.11
C SER A 695 -27.01 -30.91 46.24
N HIS A 696 -26.28 -31.50 45.27
CA HIS A 696 -24.82 -31.68 45.31
C HIS A 696 -24.21 -31.46 43.91
N LEU A 697 -24.72 -30.47 43.18
CA LEU A 697 -24.44 -30.27 41.76
C LEU A 697 -22.93 -30.13 41.48
N VAL A 698 -22.26 -29.28 42.26
CA VAL A 698 -20.83 -28.97 42.06
C VAL A 698 -19.94 -30.17 42.37
N SER A 699 -20.15 -30.84 43.50
CA SER A 699 -19.28 -31.95 43.94
C SER A 699 -19.47 -33.21 43.10
N ASP A 700 -20.70 -33.49 42.66
CA ASP A 700 -20.98 -34.58 41.74
C ASP A 700 -20.35 -34.31 40.36
N THR A 701 -20.46 -33.08 39.84
CA THR A 701 -19.85 -32.69 38.57
C THR A 701 -18.32 -32.80 38.59
N LEU A 702 -17.67 -32.35 39.67
CA LEU A 702 -16.22 -32.47 39.86
C LEU A 702 -15.75 -33.92 39.81
N ARG A 703 -16.47 -34.81 40.49
CA ARG A 703 -16.14 -36.23 40.54
C ARG A 703 -16.29 -36.89 39.17
N GLU A 704 -17.37 -36.61 38.45
CA GLU A 704 -17.61 -37.17 37.13
C GLU A 704 -16.58 -36.68 36.10
N ILE A 705 -16.32 -35.37 36.03
CA ILE A 705 -15.37 -34.79 35.06
C ILE A 705 -13.93 -35.24 35.32
N ALA A 706 -13.53 -35.45 36.57
CA ALA A 706 -12.18 -35.92 36.91
C ALA A 706 -11.86 -37.32 36.38
N VAL A 707 -12.88 -38.13 36.06
CA VAL A 707 -12.71 -39.51 35.55
C VAL A 707 -12.53 -39.53 34.02
N TYR A 708 -13.03 -38.53 33.31
CA TYR A 708 -13.05 -38.50 31.85
C TYR A 708 -11.73 -38.02 31.23
N SER A 709 -11.37 -38.63 30.09
CA SER A 709 -10.21 -38.19 29.30
C SER A 709 -10.57 -37.02 28.37
N ASP A 710 -9.56 -36.36 27.84
CA ASP A 710 -9.68 -35.20 26.95
C ASP A 710 -10.54 -35.50 25.70
N VAL A 711 -10.47 -36.74 25.19
CA VAL A 711 -11.27 -37.19 24.03
C VAL A 711 -12.73 -37.40 24.42
N ASP A 712 -13.00 -37.80 25.67
CA ASP A 712 -14.35 -38.03 26.15
C ASP A 712 -15.11 -36.70 26.36
N LEU A 713 -14.41 -35.64 26.75
CA LEU A 713 -14.98 -34.29 26.89
C LEU A 713 -15.50 -33.70 25.57
N LYS A 714 -15.05 -34.23 24.43
CA LYS A 714 -15.47 -33.81 23.09
C LYS A 714 -16.66 -34.58 22.54
N LYS A 715 -17.20 -35.56 23.28
CA LYS A 715 -18.40 -36.30 22.91
C LYS A 715 -19.66 -35.48 23.18
N PRO A 716 -20.80 -35.81 22.53
CA PRO A 716 -22.07 -35.17 22.85
C PRO A 716 -22.42 -35.36 24.34
N LEU A 717 -22.78 -34.25 25.00
CA LEU A 717 -23.09 -34.22 26.43
C LEU A 717 -24.51 -34.71 26.67
N LYS A 718 -24.69 -35.51 27.71
CA LYS A 718 -25.98 -35.94 28.24
C LYS A 718 -26.00 -35.80 29.75
N VAL A 719 -26.92 -35.01 30.27
CA VAL A 719 -27.04 -34.78 31.71
C VAL A 719 -28.23 -35.56 32.27
N ILE A 720 -28.01 -36.27 33.38
CA ILE A 720 -29.03 -37.07 34.05
C ILE A 720 -29.11 -36.62 35.51
N PHE A 721 -30.28 -36.10 35.90
CA PHE A 721 -30.59 -35.83 37.31
C PHE A 721 -31.09 -37.12 37.98
N ASP A 722 -30.37 -37.56 39.00
CA ASP A 722 -30.70 -38.82 39.69
C ASP A 722 -32.08 -38.73 40.35
N GLY A 723 -32.97 -39.65 39.95
CA GLY A 723 -34.36 -39.72 40.44
C GLY A 723 -35.41 -39.04 39.56
N GLU A 724 -35.02 -38.49 38.40
CA GLU A 724 -35.94 -37.83 37.46
C GLU A 724 -36.05 -38.62 36.13
N GLU A 725 -37.27 -38.93 35.68
CA GLU A 725 -37.53 -39.52 34.35
C GLU A 725 -37.59 -38.42 33.27
N ALA A 726 -36.46 -37.78 32.99
CA ALA A 726 -36.36 -36.78 31.92
C ALA A 726 -35.58 -37.33 30.72
N VAL A 727 -36.11 -37.13 29.51
CA VAL A 727 -35.38 -37.39 28.25
C VAL A 727 -34.63 -36.12 27.88
N ASP A 728 -33.29 -36.17 27.94
CA ASP A 728 -32.45 -35.03 27.58
C ASP A 728 -32.55 -34.74 26.07
N ALA A 729 -33.32 -33.71 25.73
CA ALA A 729 -33.43 -33.13 24.39
C ALA A 729 -32.81 -31.71 24.35
N GLY A 730 -31.85 -31.41 25.23
CA GLY A 730 -31.13 -30.14 25.34
C GLY A 730 -31.63 -29.19 26.44
N GLY A 731 -32.89 -29.33 26.88
CA GLY A 731 -33.45 -28.52 27.97
C GLY A 731 -32.79 -28.83 29.33
N VAL A 732 -32.52 -30.10 29.61
CA VAL A 732 -31.87 -30.56 30.84
C VAL A 732 -30.41 -30.10 30.88
N THR A 733 -29.71 -30.17 29.73
CA THR A 733 -28.34 -29.65 29.59
C THR A 733 -28.26 -28.15 29.82
N LYS A 734 -29.20 -27.36 29.27
CA LYS A 734 -29.27 -25.91 29.48
C LYS A 734 -29.51 -25.58 30.96
N GLU A 735 -30.45 -26.29 31.60
CA GLU A 735 -30.74 -26.13 33.03
C GLU A 735 -29.50 -26.41 33.89
N PHE A 736 -28.79 -27.50 33.61
CA PHE A 736 -27.57 -27.87 34.30
C PHE A 736 -26.50 -26.75 34.25
N PHE A 737 -26.22 -26.18 33.07
CA PHE A 737 -25.24 -25.10 32.96
C PHE A 737 -25.66 -23.84 33.72
N LEU A 738 -26.93 -23.45 33.64
CA LEU A 738 -27.44 -22.26 34.34
C LEU A 738 -27.36 -22.41 35.86
N LEU A 739 -27.72 -23.58 36.40
CA LEU A 739 -27.65 -23.84 37.85
C LEU A 739 -26.20 -23.89 38.33
N LEU A 740 -25.35 -24.64 37.62
CA LEU A 740 -23.97 -24.85 38.02
C LEU A 740 -23.15 -23.57 37.98
N LEU A 741 -23.27 -22.78 36.91
CA LEU A 741 -22.49 -21.55 36.78
C LEU A 741 -23.02 -20.45 37.72
N LYS A 742 -24.33 -20.40 37.98
CA LYS A 742 -24.87 -19.50 39.02
C LYS A 742 -24.31 -19.82 40.41
N GLU A 743 -24.21 -21.09 40.76
CA GLU A 743 -23.67 -21.53 42.04
C GLU A 743 -22.16 -21.28 42.13
N LEU A 744 -21.38 -21.64 41.10
CA LEU A 744 -19.92 -21.50 41.07
C LEU A 744 -19.44 -20.04 41.00
N MET A 745 -20.25 -19.14 40.43
CA MET A 745 -19.91 -17.71 40.31
C MET A 745 -20.38 -16.90 41.52
N ASP A 746 -21.04 -17.52 42.50
CA ASP A 746 -21.45 -16.85 43.72
C ASP A 746 -20.20 -16.41 44.53
N PRO A 747 -20.08 -15.12 44.89
CA PRO A 747 -18.97 -14.61 45.69
C PRO A 747 -18.76 -15.35 47.03
N VAL A 748 -19.77 -16.05 47.55
CA VAL A 748 -19.69 -16.85 48.79
C VAL A 748 -18.61 -17.95 48.68
N TYR A 749 -18.34 -18.49 47.49
CA TYR A 749 -17.29 -19.48 47.27
C TYR A 749 -15.86 -18.90 47.33
N GLY A 750 -15.71 -17.57 47.30
CA GLY A 750 -14.41 -16.90 47.42
C GLY A 750 -13.47 -17.10 46.23
N MET A 751 -13.96 -17.64 45.11
CA MET A 751 -13.18 -17.83 43.87
C MET A 751 -12.99 -16.53 43.08
N PHE A 752 -14.02 -15.67 43.12
CA PHE A 752 -14.06 -14.41 42.38
C PHE A 752 -14.39 -13.23 43.30
N THR A 753 -13.79 -12.08 43.03
CA THR A 753 -14.06 -10.81 43.70
C THR A 753 -15.08 -10.02 42.88
N SER A 754 -16.13 -9.53 43.54
CA SER A 754 -17.16 -8.69 42.92
C SER A 754 -16.82 -7.20 43.02
N TYR A 755 -16.82 -6.54 41.87
CA TYR A 755 -16.61 -5.10 41.76
C TYR A 755 -17.96 -4.38 41.72
N LYS A 756 -18.35 -3.74 42.81
CA LYS A 756 -19.67 -3.11 42.98
C LYS A 756 -19.99 -1.99 41.98
N GLU A 757 -18.95 -1.31 41.44
CA GLU A 757 -19.14 -0.22 40.48
C GLU A 757 -19.54 -0.74 39.09
N SER A 758 -18.96 -1.86 38.67
CA SER A 758 -19.15 -2.44 37.33
C SER A 758 -20.10 -3.64 37.33
N ASN A 759 -20.43 -4.19 38.51
CA ASN A 759 -21.12 -5.48 38.68
C ASN A 759 -20.42 -6.66 37.98
N LEU A 760 -19.11 -6.56 37.80
CA LEU A 760 -18.28 -7.60 37.19
C LEU A 760 -17.55 -8.41 38.25
N LEU A 761 -17.17 -9.62 37.86
CA LEU A 761 -16.38 -10.56 38.63
C LEU A 761 -14.96 -10.62 38.05
N TRP A 762 -13.97 -10.77 38.93
CA TRP A 762 -12.58 -11.06 38.55
C TRP A 762 -11.98 -12.10 39.48
N PHE A 763 -10.94 -12.81 39.05
CA PHE A 763 -10.25 -13.80 39.87
C PHE A 763 -9.76 -13.16 41.19
N SER A 764 -9.99 -13.86 42.30
CA SER A 764 -9.52 -13.41 43.61
C SER A 764 -7.99 -13.61 43.73
N ASP A 765 -7.29 -12.60 44.22
CA ASP A 765 -5.84 -12.64 44.45
C ASP A 765 -5.46 -13.61 45.59
N LYS A 766 -6.35 -13.78 46.57
CA LYS A 766 -6.21 -14.70 47.70
C LYS A 766 -7.46 -15.56 47.82
N CYS A 767 -7.36 -16.78 47.28
CA CYS A 767 -8.40 -17.79 47.31
C CYS A 767 -8.00 -18.95 48.23
N PHE A 768 -8.95 -19.49 49.00
CA PHE A 768 -8.77 -20.69 49.82
C PHE A 768 -9.18 -21.98 49.10
N VAL A 769 -9.61 -21.87 47.84
CA VAL A 769 -10.11 -22.97 47.02
C VAL A 769 -8.97 -23.57 46.19
N GLU A 770 -8.97 -24.89 46.03
CA GLU A 770 -7.98 -25.62 45.24
C GLU A 770 -8.03 -25.28 43.74
N GLN A 771 -6.88 -25.37 43.06
CA GLN A 771 -6.73 -25.09 41.62
C GLN A 771 -7.71 -25.89 40.73
N ASN A 772 -8.12 -27.08 41.17
CA ASN A 772 -9.05 -27.96 40.46
C ASN A 772 -10.41 -27.30 40.18
N TRP A 773 -10.85 -26.37 41.04
CA TRP A 773 -12.12 -25.68 40.87
C TRP A 773 -12.09 -24.67 39.72
N PHE A 774 -10.99 -23.91 39.58
CA PHE A 774 -10.81 -23.02 38.44
C PHE A 774 -10.71 -23.82 37.13
N HIS A 775 -10.04 -24.97 37.16
CA HIS A 775 -10.00 -25.89 36.04
C HIS A 775 -11.39 -26.41 35.64
N LEU A 776 -12.22 -26.78 36.62
CA LEU A 776 -13.60 -27.18 36.41
C LEU A 776 -14.40 -26.10 35.71
N ILE A 777 -14.39 -24.86 36.22
CA ILE A 777 -15.14 -23.75 35.63
C ILE A 777 -14.68 -23.54 34.18
N GLY A 778 -13.38 -23.63 33.92
CA GLY A 778 -12.85 -23.61 32.55
C GLY A 778 -13.50 -24.66 31.65
N ILE A 779 -13.50 -25.94 32.08
CA ILE A 779 -14.11 -27.05 31.34
C ILE A 779 -15.61 -26.82 31.12
N ILE A 780 -16.35 -26.37 32.15
CA ILE A 780 -17.79 -26.14 32.07
C ILE A 780 -18.11 -24.99 31.10
N CYS A 781 -17.37 -23.89 31.15
CA CYS A 781 -17.51 -22.80 30.17
C CYS A 781 -17.20 -23.28 28.75
N GLY A 782 -16.17 -24.11 28.57
CA GLY A 782 -15.86 -24.73 27.29
C GLY A 782 -16.96 -25.66 26.78
N LEU A 783 -17.52 -26.50 27.65
CA LEU A 783 -18.64 -27.41 27.32
C LEU A 783 -19.91 -26.64 26.97
N ALA A 784 -20.20 -25.53 27.64
CA ALA A 784 -21.36 -24.70 27.32
C ALA A 784 -21.27 -24.16 25.88
N ILE A 785 -20.12 -23.61 25.49
CA ILE A 785 -19.88 -23.12 24.12
C ILE A 785 -19.93 -24.26 23.11
N TYR A 786 -19.27 -25.38 23.41
CA TYR A 786 -19.20 -26.55 22.55
C TYR A 786 -20.58 -27.19 22.31
N ASN A 787 -21.53 -27.02 23.24
CA ASN A 787 -22.93 -27.43 23.11
C ASN A 787 -23.88 -26.27 22.75
N SER A 788 -23.36 -25.16 22.19
CA SER A 788 -24.16 -24.00 21.73
C SER A 788 -25.09 -23.40 22.79
N THR A 789 -24.70 -23.45 24.06
CA THR A 789 -25.46 -22.88 25.18
C THR A 789 -24.87 -21.53 25.57
N VAL A 790 -25.68 -20.47 25.47
CA VAL A 790 -25.33 -19.13 25.93
C VAL A 790 -25.36 -19.11 27.45
N VAL A 791 -24.31 -18.56 28.07
CA VAL A 791 -24.25 -18.43 29.53
C VAL A 791 -23.82 -17.03 29.93
N ASP A 792 -24.52 -16.47 30.91
CA ASP A 792 -24.29 -15.13 31.42
C ASP A 792 -23.07 -15.07 32.36
N LEU A 793 -21.89 -14.97 31.75
CA LEU A 793 -20.63 -14.80 32.46
C LEU A 793 -20.37 -13.32 32.72
N HIS A 794 -20.39 -12.92 34.00
CA HIS A 794 -20.17 -11.55 34.44
C HIS A 794 -18.68 -11.16 34.47
N PHE A 795 -17.90 -11.55 33.47
CA PHE A 795 -16.46 -11.21 33.36
C PHE A 795 -16.23 -10.03 32.41
N PRO A 796 -15.21 -9.19 32.65
CA PRO A 796 -14.80 -8.12 31.74
C PRO A 796 -14.22 -8.65 30.42
N LEU A 797 -14.14 -7.78 29.40
CA LEU A 797 -13.55 -8.09 28.09
C LEU A 797 -12.12 -8.63 28.17
N VAL A 798 -11.36 -8.23 29.20
CA VAL A 798 -9.98 -8.66 29.41
C VAL A 798 -9.84 -10.19 29.56
N LEU A 799 -10.86 -10.90 30.06
CA LEU A 799 -10.81 -12.36 30.17
C LEU A 799 -10.66 -12.97 28.77
N TYR A 800 -11.46 -12.50 27.82
CA TYR A 800 -11.48 -12.97 26.45
C TYR A 800 -10.23 -12.53 25.68
N LYS A 801 -9.68 -11.35 26.00
CA LYS A 801 -8.36 -10.94 25.51
C LYS A 801 -7.27 -11.91 25.96
N LYS A 802 -7.24 -12.28 27.24
CA LYS A 802 -6.26 -13.23 27.76
C LYS A 802 -6.41 -14.62 27.13
N LEU A 803 -7.65 -15.10 26.89
CA LEU A 803 -7.90 -16.38 26.23
C LEU A 803 -7.40 -16.41 24.77
N LEU A 804 -7.37 -15.25 24.11
CA LEU A 804 -6.91 -15.07 22.72
C LEU A 804 -5.46 -14.56 22.62
N ASP A 805 -4.73 -14.46 23.74
CA ASP A 805 -3.37 -13.92 23.81
C ASP A 805 -3.22 -12.47 23.29
N VAL A 806 -4.25 -11.64 23.51
CA VAL A 806 -4.26 -10.21 23.17
C VAL A 806 -3.84 -9.38 24.40
N PRO A 807 -2.91 -8.40 24.26
CA PRO A 807 -2.47 -7.57 25.37
C PRO A 807 -3.62 -6.72 25.95
N HIS A 808 -3.61 -6.55 27.26
CA HIS A 808 -4.55 -5.72 27.99
C HIS A 808 -4.14 -4.24 27.92
N THR A 809 -5.12 -3.36 28.06
CA THR A 809 -5.00 -1.91 27.93
C THR A 809 -5.64 -1.21 29.12
N LEU A 810 -5.38 0.08 29.29
CA LEU A 810 -6.01 0.86 30.37
C LEU A 810 -7.55 0.92 30.24
N ASP A 811 -8.07 0.87 29.01
CA ASP A 811 -9.52 0.79 28.76
C ASP A 811 -10.15 -0.49 29.32
N ASP A 812 -9.41 -1.60 29.34
CA ASP A 812 -9.88 -2.85 29.96
C ASP A 812 -10.01 -2.73 31.48
N PHE A 813 -9.10 -1.98 32.10
CA PHE A 813 -9.18 -1.72 33.53
C PHE A 813 -10.30 -0.72 33.88
N LYS A 814 -10.61 0.20 32.96
CA LYS A 814 -11.74 1.12 33.08
C LYS A 814 -13.09 0.40 33.08
N GLU A 815 -13.20 -0.73 32.39
CA GLU A 815 -14.37 -1.60 32.45
C GLU A 815 -14.51 -2.28 33.81
N LEU A 816 -13.41 -2.79 34.37
CA LEU A 816 -13.41 -3.51 35.64
C LEU A 816 -13.56 -2.58 36.86
N SER A 817 -12.71 -1.55 36.95
CA SER A 817 -12.61 -0.59 38.06
C SER A 817 -12.56 0.85 37.52
N PRO A 818 -13.72 1.46 37.20
CA PRO A 818 -13.78 2.77 36.57
C PRO A 818 -13.12 3.90 37.37
N THR A 819 -13.19 3.84 38.70
CA THR A 819 -12.61 4.88 39.56
C THR A 819 -11.08 4.81 39.60
N GLU A 820 -10.50 3.64 39.78
CA GLU A 820 -9.04 3.48 39.80
C GLU A 820 -8.41 3.75 38.42
N ALA A 821 -9.07 3.29 37.35
CA ALA A 821 -8.62 3.57 35.99
C ALA A 821 -8.61 5.07 35.65
N ARG A 822 -9.59 5.83 36.14
CA ARG A 822 -9.62 7.30 35.99
C ARG A 822 -8.42 7.95 36.70
N SER A 823 -8.04 7.48 37.88
CA SER A 823 -6.87 7.99 38.60
C SER A 823 -5.57 7.69 37.85
N LEU A 824 -5.43 6.50 37.26
CA LEU A 824 -4.27 6.16 36.42
C LEU A 824 -4.23 6.98 35.12
N GLN A 825 -5.38 7.22 34.50
CA GLN A 825 -5.49 8.09 33.33
C GLN A 825 -5.09 9.54 33.67
N GLN A 826 -5.52 10.05 34.83
CA GLN A 826 -5.13 11.38 35.31
C GLN A 826 -3.62 11.50 35.52
N LEU A 827 -2.95 10.44 35.98
CA LEU A 827 -1.48 10.41 36.10
C LEU A 827 -0.79 10.51 34.73
N LEU A 828 -1.34 9.84 33.70
CA LEU A 828 -0.81 9.89 32.32
C LEU A 828 -1.04 11.25 31.66
N ASP A 829 -2.20 11.86 31.91
CA ASP A 829 -2.62 13.12 31.30
C ASP A 829 -2.10 14.36 32.04
N TYR A 830 -1.43 14.18 33.19
CA TYR A 830 -0.88 15.30 33.95
C TYR A 830 0.29 15.99 33.22
N ASP A 831 0.17 17.28 32.93
CA ASP A 831 1.19 18.02 32.16
C ASP A 831 2.32 18.62 33.03
N GLY A 832 2.10 18.72 34.35
CA GLY A 832 3.06 19.31 35.30
C GLY A 832 4.39 18.54 35.37
N ASN A 833 5.45 19.23 35.83
CA ASN A 833 6.77 18.62 36.03
C ASN A 833 6.98 18.10 37.47
N ASP A 834 6.00 18.33 38.34
CA ASP A 834 5.96 18.01 39.77
C ASP A 834 5.14 16.72 40.05
N VAL A 835 5.23 15.73 39.16
CA VAL A 835 4.50 14.45 39.28
C VAL A 835 4.78 13.76 40.62
N GLU A 836 6.05 13.76 41.04
CA GLU A 836 6.51 13.14 42.30
C GLU A 836 5.84 13.80 43.52
N ASP A 837 5.81 15.14 43.56
CA ASP A 837 5.26 15.91 44.68
C ASP A 837 3.72 15.92 44.69
N MET A 838 3.09 15.85 43.52
CA MET A 838 1.64 15.91 43.37
C MET A 838 0.97 14.57 43.71
N PHE A 839 1.52 13.45 43.21
CA PHE A 839 0.90 12.14 43.34
C PHE A 839 1.49 11.32 44.49
N LEU A 840 2.76 11.56 44.88
CA LEU A 840 3.46 10.87 45.98
C LEU A 840 3.33 9.33 45.90
N LEU A 841 3.43 8.79 44.70
CA LEU A 841 3.36 7.36 44.42
C LEU A 841 4.76 6.74 44.34
N THR A 842 4.88 5.49 44.79
CA THR A 842 6.02 4.63 44.52
C THR A 842 5.57 3.42 43.70
N PHE A 843 6.49 2.59 43.21
CA PHE A 843 6.16 1.33 42.54
C PHE A 843 5.69 0.23 43.51
N ALA A 844 4.94 0.60 44.54
CA ALA A 844 4.30 -0.29 45.49
C ALA A 844 2.84 0.13 45.70
N ILE A 845 1.95 -0.84 45.82
CA ILE A 845 0.52 -0.63 46.01
C ILE A 845 0.04 -1.26 47.31
N THR A 846 -1.03 -0.73 47.87
CA THR A 846 -1.64 -1.25 49.10
C THR A 846 -2.92 -1.99 48.75
N ARG A 847 -3.06 -3.24 49.22
CA ARG A 847 -4.24 -4.10 49.00
C ARG A 847 -4.81 -4.53 50.35
N GLU A 848 -6.12 -4.46 50.50
CA GLU A 848 -6.82 -4.90 51.70
C GLU A 848 -7.52 -6.24 51.44
N ASN A 849 -7.01 -7.32 52.05
CA ASN A 849 -7.55 -8.66 51.89
C ASN A 849 -7.99 -9.20 53.25
N TYR A 850 -9.29 -9.46 53.43
CA TYR A 850 -9.89 -9.94 54.69
C TYR A 850 -9.56 -9.07 55.92
N GLY A 851 -9.48 -7.74 55.73
CA GLY A 851 -9.15 -6.77 56.79
C GLY A 851 -7.66 -6.67 57.12
N LEU A 852 -6.78 -7.37 56.38
CA LEU A 852 -5.33 -7.21 56.45
C LEU A 852 -4.84 -6.37 55.27
N THR A 853 -4.18 -5.27 55.59
CA THR A 853 -3.55 -4.38 54.62
C THR A 853 -2.14 -4.88 54.29
N GLU A 854 -1.90 -5.27 53.05
CA GLU A 854 -0.59 -5.68 52.54
C GLU A 854 -0.05 -4.68 51.52
N VAL A 855 1.25 -4.38 51.62
CA VAL A 855 1.98 -3.63 50.59
C VAL A 855 2.57 -4.64 49.59
N LYS A 856 2.35 -4.39 48.31
CA LYS A 856 2.85 -5.21 47.19
C LYS A 856 3.70 -4.36 46.26
N GLU A 857 4.96 -4.75 46.11
CA GLU A 857 5.85 -4.14 45.13
C GLU A 857 5.48 -4.60 43.70
N LEU A 858 5.31 -3.66 42.77
CA LEU A 858 5.01 -3.93 41.37
C LEU A 858 6.26 -4.31 40.56
N ILE A 859 7.42 -3.85 41.01
CA ILE A 859 8.75 -4.19 40.49
C ILE A 859 9.69 -4.46 41.68
N PRO A 860 10.79 -5.21 41.48
CA PRO A 860 11.74 -5.48 42.57
C PRO A 860 12.30 -4.20 43.20
N GLY A 861 12.10 -4.00 44.51
CA GLY A 861 12.54 -2.80 45.22
C GLY A 861 11.66 -1.57 44.96
N GLY A 862 10.45 -1.76 44.46
CA GLY A 862 9.52 -0.72 44.04
C GLY A 862 9.12 0.27 45.14
N GLU A 863 9.18 -0.12 46.42
CA GLU A 863 8.94 0.82 47.54
C GLU A 863 9.93 1.99 47.57
N SER A 864 11.14 1.80 47.03
CA SER A 864 12.20 2.82 47.00
C SER A 864 12.21 3.67 45.72
N ILE A 865 11.34 3.37 44.75
CA ILE A 865 11.31 4.02 43.43
C ILE A 865 10.07 4.91 43.37
N ALA A 866 10.27 6.23 43.36
CA ALA A 866 9.20 7.21 43.19
C ALA A 866 8.71 7.27 41.73
N VAL A 867 7.42 7.54 41.55
CA VAL A 867 6.82 7.72 40.22
C VAL A 867 7.02 9.16 39.75
N ASP A 868 7.70 9.31 38.62
CA ASP A 868 8.08 10.57 37.99
C ASP A 868 7.50 10.71 36.56
N LYS A 869 7.80 11.82 35.90
CA LYS A 869 7.32 12.11 34.54
C LYS A 869 7.82 11.13 33.47
N ASN A 870 9.00 10.54 33.66
CA ASN A 870 9.63 9.63 32.72
C ASN A 870 9.14 8.19 32.90
N ASN A 871 8.86 7.77 34.14
CA ASN A 871 8.53 6.39 34.49
C ASN A 871 7.02 6.15 34.76
N ARG A 872 6.17 7.20 34.76
CA ARG A 872 4.71 7.05 34.98
C ARG A 872 4.01 6.07 34.03
N LYS A 873 4.50 5.94 32.79
CA LYS A 873 3.97 4.95 31.84
C LYS A 873 4.29 3.53 32.30
N ASP A 874 5.52 3.31 32.74
CA ASP A 874 5.99 2.04 33.27
C ASP A 874 5.25 1.67 34.56
N PHE A 875 4.92 2.65 35.41
CA PHE A 875 4.09 2.44 36.61
C PHE A 875 2.69 1.94 36.25
N VAL A 876 2.00 2.62 35.32
CA VAL A 876 0.67 2.21 34.87
C VAL A 876 0.72 0.81 34.24
N GLU A 877 1.72 0.52 33.41
CA GLU A 877 1.88 -0.81 32.81
C GLU A 877 2.16 -1.89 33.87
N ALA A 878 3.01 -1.61 34.86
CA ALA A 878 3.28 -2.52 35.96
C ALA A 878 2.04 -2.76 36.85
N TYR A 879 1.23 -1.72 37.08
CA TYR A 879 -0.03 -1.84 37.82
C TYR A 879 -1.02 -2.75 37.08
N LEU A 880 -1.21 -2.52 35.77
CA LEU A 880 -2.08 -3.33 34.94
C LEU A 880 -1.61 -4.78 34.84
N ARG A 881 -0.30 -5.00 34.68
CA ARG A 881 0.31 -6.34 34.69
C ARG A 881 0.05 -7.05 36.01
N TYR A 882 0.20 -6.37 37.14
CA TYR A 882 -0.11 -6.96 38.44
C TYR A 882 -1.57 -7.39 38.54
N MET A 883 -2.51 -6.49 38.19
CA MET A 883 -3.95 -6.73 38.32
C MET A 883 -4.47 -7.87 37.43
N PHE A 884 -3.98 -7.95 36.18
CA PHE A 884 -4.49 -8.91 35.20
C PHE A 884 -3.64 -10.15 35.03
N THR A 885 -2.38 -10.16 35.47
CA THR A 885 -1.45 -11.27 35.25
C THR A 885 -0.83 -11.75 36.56
N ASP A 886 -0.06 -10.92 37.27
CA ASP A 886 0.77 -11.42 38.38
C ASP A 886 -0.06 -11.88 39.58
N SER A 887 -1.13 -11.15 39.92
CA SER A 887 -2.00 -11.45 41.07
C SER A 887 -2.88 -12.70 40.90
N VAL A 888 -3.14 -13.11 39.66
CA VAL A 888 -4.14 -14.14 39.32
C VAL A 888 -3.57 -15.25 38.43
N SER A 889 -2.25 -15.33 38.31
CA SER A 889 -1.56 -16.19 37.32
C SER A 889 -1.91 -17.67 37.48
N GLU A 890 -1.94 -18.19 38.71
CA GLU A 890 -2.23 -19.61 38.96
C GLU A 890 -3.69 -19.95 38.67
N GLN A 891 -4.61 -19.11 39.16
CA GLN A 891 -6.06 -19.26 39.01
C GLN A 891 -6.45 -19.18 37.53
N TYR A 892 -5.92 -18.19 36.81
CA TYR A 892 -6.14 -18.01 35.38
C TYR A 892 -5.54 -19.16 34.56
N SER A 893 -4.33 -19.64 34.91
CA SER A 893 -3.70 -20.78 34.21
C SER A 893 -4.55 -22.05 34.34
N ALA A 894 -5.08 -22.34 35.53
CA ALA A 894 -5.97 -23.47 35.75
C ALA A 894 -7.28 -23.34 34.94
N PHE A 895 -7.91 -22.15 34.98
CA PHE A 895 -9.13 -21.84 34.21
C PHE A 895 -8.91 -21.95 32.70
N SER A 896 -7.89 -21.29 32.16
CA SER A 896 -7.59 -21.28 30.73
C SER A 896 -7.23 -22.68 30.21
N SER A 897 -6.47 -23.45 30.98
CA SER A 897 -6.18 -24.86 30.69
C SER A 897 -7.46 -25.70 30.59
N GLY A 898 -8.42 -25.52 31.51
CA GLY A 898 -9.70 -26.21 31.47
C GLY A 898 -10.57 -25.79 30.28
N PHE A 899 -10.60 -24.49 29.99
CA PHE A 899 -11.38 -23.93 28.88
C PHE A 899 -10.89 -24.43 27.52
N LEU A 900 -9.59 -24.31 27.26
CA LEU A 900 -8.95 -24.71 26.00
C LEU A 900 -8.91 -26.24 25.83
N LYS A 901 -9.14 -27.02 26.88
CA LYS A 901 -9.27 -28.47 26.80
C LYS A 901 -10.47 -28.91 25.96
N VAL A 902 -11.58 -28.19 26.10
CA VAL A 902 -12.85 -28.48 25.41
C VAL A 902 -13.01 -27.59 24.19
N CYS A 903 -12.95 -26.28 24.39
CA CYS A 903 -13.11 -25.28 23.35
C CYS A 903 -11.72 -24.76 22.89
N GLY A 904 -10.84 -25.70 22.51
CA GLY A 904 -9.50 -25.40 21.99
C GLY A 904 -9.40 -25.65 20.49
N GLY A 905 -8.62 -24.81 19.80
CA GLY A 905 -8.32 -25.00 18.38
C GLY A 905 -7.98 -23.70 17.65
N GLU A 906 -7.57 -23.84 16.38
CA GLU A 906 -7.23 -22.70 15.52
C GLU A 906 -8.41 -21.74 15.28
N ILE A 907 -9.65 -22.24 15.39
CA ILE A 907 -10.87 -21.47 15.10
C ILE A 907 -11.12 -20.41 16.16
N LEU A 908 -10.81 -20.71 17.43
CA LEU A 908 -10.96 -19.76 18.53
C LEU A 908 -10.11 -18.51 18.28
N LEU A 909 -8.89 -18.70 17.77
CA LEU A 909 -7.95 -17.62 17.42
C LEU A 909 -8.43 -16.73 16.25
N LEU A 910 -9.51 -17.09 15.57
CA LEU A 910 -10.09 -16.29 14.49
C LEU A 910 -11.04 -15.19 15.00
N PHE A 911 -11.48 -15.28 16.25
CA PHE A 911 -12.38 -14.31 16.86
C PHE A 911 -11.62 -13.09 17.37
N GLN A 912 -12.28 -11.93 17.34
CA GLN A 912 -11.89 -10.79 18.14
C GLN A 912 -12.41 -10.97 19.59
N PRO A 913 -11.76 -10.36 20.60
CA PRO A 913 -12.18 -10.51 22.00
C PRO A 913 -13.65 -10.16 22.24
N SER A 914 -14.16 -9.11 21.60
CA SER A 914 -15.57 -8.69 21.70
C SER A 914 -16.53 -9.68 21.04
N GLU A 915 -16.10 -10.37 19.98
CA GLU A 915 -16.89 -11.39 19.31
C GLU A 915 -16.95 -12.67 20.14
N LEU A 916 -15.82 -13.07 20.73
CA LEU A 916 -15.77 -14.21 21.63
C LEU A 916 -16.68 -13.94 22.85
N MET A 917 -16.59 -12.76 23.46
CA MET A 917 -17.51 -12.38 24.55
C MET A 917 -18.97 -12.44 24.12
N ALA A 918 -19.33 -11.83 22.98
CA ALA A 918 -20.70 -11.82 22.48
C ALA A 918 -21.23 -13.22 22.12
N MET A 919 -20.36 -14.15 21.75
CA MET A 919 -20.73 -15.55 21.51
C MET A 919 -21.00 -16.28 22.82
N VAL A 920 -20.19 -16.07 23.86
CA VAL A 920 -20.34 -16.76 25.15
C VAL A 920 -21.52 -16.21 25.95
N VAL A 921 -21.59 -14.89 26.07
CA VAL A 921 -22.56 -14.16 26.91
C VAL A 921 -23.85 -13.85 26.17
N GLY A 922 -23.80 -13.78 24.84
CA GLY A 922 -24.90 -13.31 24.01
C GLY A 922 -24.84 -11.81 23.73
N ASN A 923 -25.80 -11.33 22.93
CA ASN A 923 -25.91 -9.95 22.49
C ASN A 923 -27.08 -9.23 23.20
N SER A 924 -27.15 -7.90 23.08
CA SER A 924 -28.23 -7.02 23.55
C SER A 924 -28.95 -6.27 22.41
N ASN A 925 -28.78 -6.71 21.15
CA ASN A 925 -29.48 -6.15 19.99
C ASN A 925 -30.89 -6.74 19.84
N TYR A 926 -31.84 -6.23 20.62
CA TYR A 926 -33.20 -6.76 20.68
C TYR A 926 -34.05 -6.38 19.45
N ASN A 927 -34.58 -7.38 18.72
CA ASN A 927 -35.59 -7.22 17.67
C ASN A 927 -36.91 -7.93 18.05
N TRP A 928 -37.74 -7.26 18.84
CA TRP A 928 -38.94 -7.85 19.43
C TRP A 928 -40.01 -8.29 18.41
N GLU A 929 -40.05 -7.66 17.22
CA GLU A 929 -40.97 -8.06 16.14
C GLU A 929 -40.61 -9.44 15.58
N GLU A 930 -39.32 -9.73 15.50
CA GLU A 930 -38.81 -11.01 15.02
C GLU A 930 -39.02 -12.14 16.03
N MET A 931 -39.00 -11.81 17.33
CA MET A 931 -39.39 -12.73 18.40
C MET A 931 -40.87 -13.13 18.29
N GLU A 932 -41.78 -12.17 18.02
CA GLU A 932 -43.20 -12.44 17.82
C GLU A 932 -43.44 -13.34 16.60
N LYS A 933 -42.76 -13.05 15.48
CA LYS A 933 -42.88 -13.82 14.25
C LYS A 933 -42.46 -15.29 14.41
N ASN A 934 -41.48 -15.56 15.27
CA ASN A 934 -40.92 -16.90 15.49
C ASN A 934 -41.54 -17.65 16.69
N ALA A 935 -42.48 -17.04 17.41
CA ALA A 935 -43.14 -17.66 18.55
C ALA A 935 -44.00 -18.86 18.14
N VAL A 936 -43.88 -19.96 18.87
CA VAL A 936 -44.64 -21.20 18.65
C VAL A 936 -45.75 -21.28 19.70
N TYR A 937 -46.95 -21.64 19.26
CA TYR A 937 -48.11 -21.75 20.14
C TYR A 937 -48.51 -23.22 20.30
N LYS A 938 -48.77 -23.64 21.56
CA LYS A 938 -49.17 -25.01 21.89
C LYS A 938 -50.49 -25.04 22.67
N GLY A 939 -51.17 -26.18 22.61
CA GLY A 939 -52.49 -26.36 23.23
C GLY A 939 -53.59 -25.72 22.38
N GLU A 940 -54.43 -24.88 22.99
CA GLU A 940 -55.53 -24.17 22.30
C GLU A 940 -55.12 -22.79 21.76
N TYR A 941 -53.88 -22.35 22.02
CA TYR A 941 -53.38 -21.09 21.52
C TYR A 941 -52.89 -21.19 20.08
N THR A 942 -53.20 -20.15 19.31
CA THR A 942 -52.74 -19.89 17.95
C THR A 942 -52.39 -18.41 17.85
N ALA A 943 -51.62 -18.01 16.82
CA ALA A 943 -51.26 -16.61 16.61
C ALA A 943 -52.47 -15.65 16.50
N SER A 944 -53.66 -16.17 16.13
CA SER A 944 -54.90 -15.40 16.03
C SER A 944 -55.76 -15.43 17.30
N HIS A 945 -55.38 -16.19 18.34
CA HIS A 945 -56.18 -16.34 19.56
C HIS A 945 -56.28 -15.00 20.31
N PRO A 946 -57.47 -14.59 20.82
CA PRO A 946 -57.66 -13.29 21.47
C PRO A 946 -56.67 -13.00 22.62
N THR A 947 -56.44 -13.96 23.51
CA THR A 947 -55.48 -13.81 24.63
C THR A 947 -54.03 -13.66 24.17
N VAL A 948 -53.65 -14.26 23.03
CA VAL A 948 -52.29 -14.15 22.46
C VAL A 948 -52.08 -12.77 21.83
N ARG A 949 -53.08 -12.23 21.13
CA ARG A 949 -53.03 -10.85 20.63
C ARG A 949 -52.91 -9.84 21.77
N LEU A 950 -53.74 -10.01 22.81
CA LEU A 950 -53.67 -9.18 24.01
C LEU A 950 -52.29 -9.28 24.68
N PHE A 951 -51.66 -10.45 24.70
CA PHE A 951 -50.30 -10.64 25.21
C PHE A 951 -49.29 -9.80 24.42
N TRP A 952 -49.26 -9.91 23.09
CA TRP A 952 -48.31 -9.16 22.27
C TRP A 952 -48.54 -7.65 22.30
N GLU A 953 -49.80 -7.20 22.33
CA GLU A 953 -50.13 -5.78 22.55
C GLU A 953 -49.56 -5.26 23.88
N VAL A 954 -49.79 -5.99 24.98
CA VAL A 954 -49.27 -5.63 26.31
C VAL A 954 -47.75 -5.69 26.34
N PHE A 955 -47.15 -6.70 25.72
CA PHE A 955 -45.70 -6.86 25.67
C PHE A 955 -45.04 -5.72 24.90
N HIS A 956 -45.59 -5.33 23.75
CA HIS A 956 -45.03 -4.23 22.94
C HIS A 956 -45.16 -2.87 23.62
N GLU A 957 -46.19 -2.67 24.45
CA GLU A 957 -46.37 -1.49 25.31
C GLU A 957 -45.37 -1.41 26.47
N PHE A 958 -44.68 -2.49 26.83
CA PHE A 958 -43.69 -2.44 27.90
C PHE A 958 -42.46 -1.59 27.56
N PRO A 959 -41.90 -0.84 28.53
CA PRO A 959 -40.60 -0.19 28.37
C PRO A 959 -39.49 -1.24 28.21
N LEU A 960 -38.37 -0.84 27.62
CA LEU A 960 -37.24 -1.75 27.32
C LEU A 960 -36.79 -2.56 28.54
N GLU A 961 -36.70 -1.94 29.72
CA GLU A 961 -36.30 -2.64 30.94
C GLU A 961 -37.27 -3.75 31.36
N LYS A 962 -38.58 -3.54 31.21
CA LYS A 962 -39.56 -4.61 31.46
C LYS A 962 -39.51 -5.72 30.42
N LYS A 963 -39.18 -5.40 29.16
CA LYS A 963 -38.97 -6.41 28.11
C LYS A 963 -37.73 -7.27 28.39
N LYS A 964 -36.64 -6.67 28.89
CA LYS A 964 -35.46 -7.39 29.38
C LYS A 964 -35.78 -8.28 30.58
N GLN A 965 -36.51 -7.75 31.57
CA GLN A 965 -36.96 -8.55 32.72
C GLN A 965 -37.87 -9.71 32.30
N PHE A 966 -38.74 -9.50 31.30
CA PHE A 966 -39.55 -10.59 30.75
C PHE A 966 -38.68 -11.66 30.05
N LEU A 967 -37.66 -11.24 29.30
CA LEU A 967 -36.72 -12.16 28.67
C LEU A 967 -35.96 -12.97 29.73
N LEU A 968 -35.51 -12.31 30.81
CA LEU A 968 -34.89 -12.95 31.97
C LEU A 968 -35.84 -13.95 32.65
N PHE A 969 -37.10 -13.56 32.85
CA PHE A 969 -38.16 -14.41 33.39
C PHE A 969 -38.42 -15.64 32.50
N LEU A 970 -38.42 -15.48 31.19
CA LEU A 970 -38.76 -16.55 30.24
C LEU A 970 -37.59 -17.47 29.91
N THR A 971 -36.36 -16.95 29.84
CA THR A 971 -35.21 -17.67 29.26
C THR A 971 -34.08 -17.93 30.25
N GLY A 972 -34.11 -17.25 31.41
CA GLY A 972 -33.05 -17.26 32.41
C GLY A 972 -31.93 -16.25 32.15
N SER A 973 -31.97 -15.48 31.07
CA SER A 973 -31.02 -14.42 30.75
C SER A 973 -31.73 -13.24 30.07
N ASP A 974 -31.21 -12.03 30.22
CA ASP A 974 -31.66 -10.87 29.44
C ASP A 974 -30.86 -10.71 28.13
N ARG A 975 -29.97 -11.65 27.81
CA ARG A 975 -29.16 -11.69 26.59
C ARG A 975 -29.76 -12.61 25.55
N ILE A 976 -29.53 -12.30 24.28
CA ILE A 976 -29.96 -13.11 23.14
C ILE A 976 -28.79 -13.85 22.49
N PRO A 977 -29.02 -14.99 21.83
CA PRO A 977 -27.96 -15.65 21.05
C PRO A 977 -27.39 -14.74 19.96
N ILE A 978 -26.16 -15.02 19.52
CA ILE A 978 -25.46 -14.18 18.54
C ILE A 978 -26.13 -14.13 17.16
N HIS A 979 -26.92 -15.16 16.82
CA HIS A 979 -27.76 -15.20 15.62
C HIS A 979 -29.00 -14.30 15.71
N GLY A 980 -29.17 -13.57 16.81
CA GLY A 980 -30.27 -12.65 17.03
C GLY A 980 -31.54 -13.32 17.55
N MET A 981 -32.61 -12.52 17.64
CA MET A 981 -33.91 -12.99 18.14
C MET A 981 -34.60 -14.02 17.24
N GLU A 982 -34.20 -14.14 15.97
CA GLU A 982 -34.72 -15.17 15.07
C GLU A 982 -34.44 -16.59 15.58
N SER A 983 -33.27 -16.78 16.20
CA SER A 983 -32.87 -18.07 16.77
C SER A 983 -33.61 -18.40 18.08
N LEU A 984 -34.18 -17.40 18.76
CA LEU A 984 -34.88 -17.56 20.02
C LEU A 984 -36.33 -18.00 19.78
N ARG A 985 -36.56 -19.31 19.82
CA ARG A 985 -37.92 -19.88 19.77
C ARG A 985 -38.55 -19.88 21.15
N ILE A 986 -39.54 -19.01 21.35
CA ILE A 986 -40.40 -19.02 22.54
C ILE A 986 -41.64 -19.87 22.29
N ILE A 987 -42.11 -20.56 23.32
CA ILE A 987 -43.31 -21.40 23.25
C ILE A 987 -44.37 -20.83 24.19
N ILE A 988 -45.54 -20.47 23.69
CA ILE A 988 -46.65 -20.01 24.53
C ILE A 988 -47.72 -21.10 24.58
N GLN A 989 -47.99 -21.62 25.78
CA GLN A 989 -48.90 -22.74 26.00
C GLN A 989 -50.10 -22.31 26.85
N SER A 990 -51.28 -22.82 26.49
CA SER A 990 -52.50 -22.60 27.27
C SER A 990 -52.57 -23.52 28.48
N THR A 991 -52.81 -22.98 29.66
CA THR A 991 -53.09 -23.73 30.89
C THR A 991 -54.59 -23.78 31.20
N THR A 992 -55.04 -24.85 31.88
CA THR A 992 -56.41 -25.01 32.41
C THR A 992 -56.63 -24.25 33.73
N ALA A 993 -55.60 -23.58 34.23
CA ALA A 993 -55.64 -22.79 35.45
C ALA A 993 -56.60 -21.60 35.34
N GLU A 994 -57.25 -21.28 36.45
CA GLU A 994 -58.16 -20.13 36.55
C GLU A 994 -57.43 -18.79 36.36
N GLN A 995 -58.15 -17.73 36.00
CA GLN A 995 -57.60 -16.40 35.67
C GLN A 995 -56.86 -15.70 36.82
N HIS A 996 -56.96 -16.22 38.03
CA HIS A 996 -56.31 -15.63 39.20
C HIS A 996 -54.84 -16.06 39.35
N TYR A 997 -54.41 -17.12 38.65
CA TYR A 997 -53.03 -17.57 38.62
C TYR A 997 -52.13 -16.65 37.77
N LEU A 998 -50.85 -16.59 38.12
CA LEU A 998 -49.83 -15.87 37.35
C LEU A 998 -49.39 -16.73 36.15
N PRO A 999 -48.92 -16.12 35.05
CA PRO A 999 -48.22 -16.87 34.01
C PRO A 999 -46.92 -17.46 34.60
N VAL A 1000 -46.58 -18.68 34.22
CA VAL A 1000 -45.41 -19.42 34.72
C VAL A 1000 -44.46 -19.67 33.56
N ALA A 1001 -43.17 -19.43 33.76
CA ALA A 1001 -42.14 -19.68 32.76
C ALA A 1001 -41.32 -20.92 33.12
N HIS A 1002 -41.07 -21.77 32.12
CA HIS A 1002 -40.11 -22.87 32.17
C HIS A 1002 -38.90 -22.49 31.32
N THR A 1003 -37.91 -21.88 31.96
CA THR A 1003 -36.74 -21.26 31.30
C THR A 1003 -35.86 -22.24 30.51
N CYS A 1004 -35.89 -23.51 30.89
CA CYS A 1004 -35.19 -24.60 30.20
C CYS A 1004 -35.73 -24.84 28.79
N TYR A 1005 -37.02 -24.56 28.56
CA TYR A 1005 -37.71 -24.78 27.28
C TYR A 1005 -38.16 -23.47 26.61
N ASN A 1006 -37.81 -22.32 27.18
CA ASN A 1006 -38.33 -20.99 26.81
C ASN A 1006 -39.87 -21.01 26.69
N LEU A 1007 -40.53 -21.72 27.61
CA LEU A 1007 -41.97 -21.99 27.55
C LEU A 1007 -42.71 -21.13 28.57
N LEU A 1008 -43.75 -20.44 28.11
CA LEU A 1008 -44.65 -19.64 28.92
C LEU A 1008 -46.02 -20.32 29.03
N ASP A 1009 -46.33 -20.83 30.21
CA ASP A 1009 -47.67 -21.31 30.55
C ASP A 1009 -48.54 -20.10 30.92
N MET A 1010 -49.51 -19.79 30.06
CA MET A 1010 -50.35 -18.61 30.19
C MET A 1010 -51.83 -18.99 30.35
N PRO A 1011 -52.47 -18.62 31.49
CA PRO A 1011 -53.91 -18.75 31.68
C PRO A 1011 -54.73 -17.91 30.68
N ARG A 1012 -56.00 -18.28 30.48
CA ARG A 1012 -56.90 -17.54 29.56
C ARG A 1012 -57.43 -16.26 30.17
N TYR A 1013 -56.68 -15.18 30.05
CA TYR A 1013 -57.14 -13.86 30.46
C TYR A 1013 -58.18 -13.30 29.49
N GLN A 1014 -59.26 -12.72 30.04
CA GLN A 1014 -60.38 -12.15 29.27
C GLN A 1014 -60.17 -10.69 28.89
N THR A 1015 -59.41 -9.91 29.68
CA THR A 1015 -59.17 -8.48 29.42
C THR A 1015 -57.69 -8.13 29.42
N LYS A 1016 -57.36 -7.05 28.73
CA LYS A 1016 -56.01 -6.52 28.61
C LYS A 1016 -55.42 -6.11 29.97
N GLU A 1017 -56.23 -5.49 30.81
CA GLU A 1017 -55.81 -4.96 32.12
C GLU A 1017 -55.43 -6.08 33.09
N ILE A 1018 -56.17 -7.20 33.06
CA ILE A 1018 -55.85 -8.37 33.88
C ILE A 1018 -54.53 -8.99 33.41
N LEU A 1019 -54.37 -9.18 32.09
CA LEU A 1019 -53.14 -9.73 31.52
C LEU A 1019 -51.94 -8.83 31.85
N GLN A 1020 -52.04 -7.52 31.64
CA GLN A 1020 -50.98 -6.56 31.94
C GLN A 1020 -50.59 -6.57 33.41
N ARG A 1021 -51.57 -6.56 34.32
CA ARG A 1021 -51.30 -6.60 35.77
C ARG A 1021 -50.63 -7.90 36.18
N ARG A 1022 -51.11 -9.04 35.68
CA ARG A 1022 -50.58 -10.38 36.04
C ARG A 1022 -49.22 -10.65 35.42
N LEU A 1023 -49.02 -10.28 34.16
CA LEU A 1023 -47.73 -10.38 33.49
C LEU A 1023 -46.69 -9.48 34.17
N THR A 1024 -47.07 -8.24 34.52
CA THR A 1024 -46.19 -7.34 35.28
C THR A 1024 -45.81 -7.94 36.64
N GLN A 1025 -46.79 -8.47 37.38
CA GLN A 1025 -46.52 -9.12 38.67
C GLN A 1025 -45.58 -10.33 38.54
N ALA A 1026 -45.77 -11.17 37.51
CA ALA A 1026 -44.91 -12.33 37.27
C ALA A 1026 -43.47 -11.93 36.92
N VAL A 1027 -43.31 -10.88 36.11
CA VAL A 1027 -41.99 -10.37 35.70
C VAL A 1027 -41.27 -9.64 36.84
N GLU A 1028 -41.99 -9.01 37.77
CA GLU A 1028 -41.40 -8.27 38.90
C GLU A 1028 -41.13 -9.18 40.13
N GLN A 1029 -41.78 -10.33 40.26
CA GLN A 1029 -41.70 -11.25 41.42
C GLN A 1029 -41.11 -12.62 41.04
N TYR A 1030 -39.98 -12.64 40.34
CA TYR A 1030 -39.37 -13.87 39.80
C TYR A 1030 -38.30 -14.51 40.70
N GLU A 1031 -38.18 -14.11 41.98
CA GLU A 1031 -37.17 -14.67 42.89
C GLU A 1031 -37.37 -16.18 43.11
N GLY A 1032 -36.60 -16.96 42.34
CA GLY A 1032 -36.24 -18.34 42.63
C GLY A 1032 -37.17 -19.39 42.02
N PHE A 1033 -36.54 -20.38 41.38
CA PHE A 1033 -37.11 -21.70 41.14
C PHE A 1033 -37.54 -22.33 42.47
N SER A 1034 -38.73 -21.97 42.95
CA SER A 1034 -39.47 -22.75 43.93
C SER A 1034 -40.58 -23.46 43.17
N LEU A 1035 -40.28 -24.69 42.77
CA LEU A 1035 -41.33 -25.67 42.51
C LEU A 1035 -42.22 -25.72 43.76
N VAL A 1036 -43.50 -25.41 43.57
CA VAL A 1036 -44.55 -25.94 44.45
C VAL A 1036 -44.77 -27.39 44.08
#